data_AF-A0A955C733-F1
#
_entry.id   AF-A0A955C733-F1
#
_cell.length_a   1.000
_cell.length_b   1.000
_cell.length_c   1.000
_cell.angle_alpha   90.00
_cell.angle_beta   90.00
_cell.angle_gamma   90.00
#
_symmetry.space_group_name_H-M   'P 1'
#
loop_
_entity.id
_entity.type
_entity.pdbx_description
1 polymer ?
#
loop_
_entity_poly.entity_id
_entity_poly.type
_entity_poly.pdbx_seq_one_letter_code
_entity_poly.pdbx_strand_id
1 'polypeptide(L)'
;MVHEATTQNEQFSSRRTSVALIGSYVPRRCGIATFTNHLASAIAERIYDQPLEATEHVRIIAVNDQDNKYVYGPEVVLEIGQHRKYDYRNAADFLNDSKFETISLQHEYGLFGGAAGGYLIELLERLKKPIVSTLHTVLAEPDDCQRDVLKCICECSDTLVVMAERARNLLTDCYGVRNDRIRLIHHGVPDVPFGNKENFKKRFGTTGKSTILTFGLLGPSKGIEVMLDALAHVVPDNPNVVFTILGATHPHVKRDSGESYRLSLESRALDLGIQKNVIFHNRYVSEEDLCEYLAAADIYVTPYHNKDQIVSGTLAYALAAGTAIVSTPYCYAQEMLANGRGCLVEFGDVEGFANAINTLLRSEEERERMQSAAYELGRSMIWPHAALQYHETLTVARTKEAERARIRAHNEKRQLRMRLSLPEVQLNILLEMTDDVGIMQHCVYATPDRRHGYSTDDNARAVIVAAMAWSLFQDERVLAPLQTYLAFLNHARPGGGGRFRNLMSYDRSWLETDWSDDCQGRVQWALGYLIAHAPHKSMGLLGQDLFRLSLANFESMASPRAWAFAVLGLYYYLRKFPDDLSVRIVLENLAKRLDDAFEEHESADWPWCEDVVTYENARVPQALILAGLALGDDHLTQRGLRVLRWLLAVQTSDDGHLSVIGSDGWLRRGGRRAPYDQQPVEAAALIDACKAAHRASGDEKWLTQMRRCFGWYLGQNDAGIPLVEFKSQGCHDGLVRGGVNQNFGAESCVSWLLSLLTMHETQPGEAPESSQHDWQSSSMTQL
;
A
#
# COMPACT_ATOMS: atom_id res chain seq x y z
N MET A 1 28.25 -51.55 -2.79
CA MET A 1 28.04 -50.20 -2.22
C MET A 1 26.56 -49.92 -1.92
N VAL A 2 25.81 -50.91 -1.42
CA VAL A 2 24.36 -50.79 -1.08
C VAL A 2 24.12 -51.00 0.43
N HIS A 3 25.18 -51.27 1.20
CA HIS A 3 25.12 -51.46 2.66
C HIS A 3 25.73 -50.32 3.49
N GLU A 4 26.33 -49.30 2.85
CA GLU A 4 26.84 -48.09 3.54
C GLU A 4 25.93 -46.86 3.37
N ALA A 5 24.90 -46.93 2.53
CA ALA A 5 23.94 -45.84 2.33
C ALA A 5 22.81 -45.85 3.38
N THR A 6 22.60 -46.95 4.10
CA THR A 6 21.51 -47.09 5.07
C THR A 6 21.89 -46.53 6.45
N THR A 7 23.16 -46.33 6.74
CA THR A 7 23.67 -45.87 8.05
C THR A 7 23.86 -44.36 8.16
N GLN A 8 23.75 -43.58 7.07
CA GLN A 8 23.77 -42.11 7.13
C GLN A 8 22.38 -41.48 7.29
N ASN A 9 21.29 -42.24 7.11
CA ASN A 9 19.92 -41.75 7.24
C ASN A 9 19.35 -41.78 8.67
N GLU A 10 20.10 -42.30 9.65
CA GLU A 10 19.62 -42.49 11.04
C GLU A 10 20.25 -41.54 12.08
N GLN A 11 21.09 -40.57 11.68
CA GLN A 11 21.78 -39.67 12.63
C GLN A 11 21.28 -38.22 12.71
N PHE A 12 20.26 -37.83 11.95
CA PHE A 12 19.53 -36.58 12.20
C PHE A 12 18.13 -36.89 12.76
N SER A 13 18.05 -37.08 14.07
CA SER A 13 16.79 -36.94 14.81
C SER A 13 16.37 -35.47 14.81
N SER A 14 15.90 -34.95 13.66
CA SER A 14 15.34 -33.60 13.58
C SER A 14 13.94 -33.63 14.18
N ARG A 15 13.81 -33.07 15.38
CA ARG A 15 12.51 -32.89 16.03
C ARG A 15 11.59 -32.10 15.08
N ARG A 16 10.47 -32.70 14.65
CA ARG A 16 9.43 -32.08 13.80
C ARG A 16 9.11 -30.65 14.31
N THR A 17 8.86 -29.72 13.40
CA THR A 17 8.77 -28.27 13.69
C THR A 17 7.47 -27.71 13.14
N SER A 18 6.56 -27.26 14.01
CA SER A 18 5.29 -26.68 13.53
C SER A 18 5.51 -25.34 12.83
N VAL A 19 4.79 -25.13 11.73
CA VAL A 19 4.96 -23.97 10.85
C VAL A 19 3.62 -23.35 10.46
N ALA A 20 3.58 -22.01 10.47
CA ALA A 20 2.55 -21.25 9.79
C ALA A 20 3.13 -20.61 8.51
N LEU A 21 2.47 -20.81 7.37
CA LEU A 21 2.85 -20.22 6.10
C LEU A 21 2.03 -18.96 5.84
N ILE A 22 2.68 -17.84 5.52
CA ILE A 22 2.05 -16.56 5.20
C ILE A 22 2.21 -16.30 3.71
N GLY A 23 1.12 -16.07 2.99
CA GLY A 23 1.14 -15.70 1.58
C GLY A 23 -0.26 -15.68 0.98
N SER A 24 -0.38 -15.41 -0.32
CA SER A 24 -1.63 -15.73 -1.01
C SER A 24 -1.84 -17.25 -1.00
N TYR A 25 -3.10 -17.68 -1.09
CA TYR A 25 -3.48 -19.08 -0.99
C TYR A 25 -4.72 -19.39 -1.84
N VAL A 26 -4.81 -20.63 -2.34
CA VAL A 26 -5.95 -21.12 -3.13
C VAL A 26 -7.25 -20.98 -2.33
N PRO A 27 -8.39 -20.56 -2.92
CA PRO A 27 -8.72 -20.57 -4.34
C PRO A 27 -8.31 -19.32 -5.14
N ARG A 28 -7.56 -18.38 -4.56
CA ARG A 28 -6.99 -17.24 -5.32
C ARG A 28 -6.12 -17.77 -6.46
N ARG A 29 -6.44 -17.37 -7.70
CA ARG A 29 -5.72 -17.83 -8.90
C ARG A 29 -4.48 -16.98 -9.17
N CYS A 30 -3.39 -17.27 -8.48
CA CYS A 30 -2.08 -16.66 -8.74
C CYS A 30 -0.94 -17.65 -8.45
N GLY A 31 0.25 -17.42 -9.01
CA GLY A 31 1.38 -18.35 -8.88
C GLY A 31 1.83 -18.57 -7.44
N ILE A 32 1.84 -17.52 -6.62
CA ILE A 32 2.21 -17.61 -5.21
C ILE A 32 1.18 -18.42 -4.42
N ALA A 33 -0.11 -18.29 -4.72
CA ALA A 33 -1.16 -19.08 -4.06
C ALA A 33 -0.99 -20.58 -4.29
N THR A 34 -0.68 -20.97 -5.53
CA THR A 34 -0.36 -22.34 -5.89
C THR A 34 0.94 -22.81 -5.21
N PHE A 35 1.98 -21.98 -5.20
CA PHE A 35 3.23 -22.30 -4.51
C PHE A 35 3.04 -22.55 -3.01
N THR A 36 2.32 -21.65 -2.31
CA THR A 36 2.04 -21.79 -0.87
C THR A 36 1.29 -23.08 -0.57
N ASN A 37 0.28 -23.42 -1.39
CA ASN A 37 -0.48 -24.66 -1.24
C ASN A 37 0.41 -25.89 -1.42
N HIS A 38 1.15 -25.99 -2.52
CA HIS A 38 1.98 -27.16 -2.75
C HIS A 38 3.11 -27.30 -1.72
N LEU A 39 3.72 -26.20 -1.28
CA LEU A 39 4.71 -26.25 -0.22
C LEU A 39 4.11 -26.77 1.09
N ALA A 40 2.94 -26.26 1.48
CA ALA A 40 2.26 -26.69 2.70
C ALA A 40 1.84 -28.16 2.64
N SER A 41 1.22 -28.58 1.53
CA SER A 41 0.81 -29.98 1.30
C SER A 41 2.02 -30.91 1.30
N ALA A 42 3.10 -30.54 0.62
CA ALA A 42 4.31 -31.34 0.58
C ALA A 42 4.98 -31.47 1.96
N ILE A 43 4.99 -30.42 2.79
CA ILE A 43 5.47 -30.52 4.17
C ILE A 43 4.55 -31.42 4.99
N ALA A 44 3.23 -31.25 4.89
CA ALA A 44 2.26 -32.06 5.63
C ALA A 44 2.41 -33.56 5.29
N GLU A 45 2.42 -33.90 4.01
CA GLU A 45 2.54 -35.28 3.54
C GLU A 45 3.92 -35.86 3.81
N ARG A 46 5.00 -35.14 3.45
CA ARG A 46 6.35 -35.70 3.51
C ARG A 46 6.92 -35.80 4.93
N ILE A 47 6.60 -34.82 5.78
CA ILE A 47 7.18 -34.70 7.13
C ILE A 47 6.23 -35.27 8.20
N TYR A 48 4.92 -35.08 8.04
CA TYR A 48 3.92 -35.46 9.02
C TYR A 48 3.08 -36.67 8.64
N ASP A 49 3.19 -37.16 7.40
CA ASP A 49 2.44 -38.33 6.90
C ASP A 49 0.93 -38.12 7.03
N GLN A 50 0.47 -36.90 6.77
CA GLN A 50 -0.93 -36.47 6.91
C GLN A 50 -1.30 -35.50 5.78
N PRO A 51 -2.55 -35.51 5.30
CA PRO A 51 -3.03 -34.48 4.39
C PRO A 51 -3.08 -33.12 5.11
N LEU A 52 -2.98 -32.03 4.35
CA LEU A 52 -2.85 -30.67 4.87
C LEU A 52 -4.01 -30.26 5.79
N GLU A 53 -5.22 -30.70 5.48
CA GLU A 53 -6.45 -30.41 6.22
C GLU A 53 -6.52 -31.15 7.56
N ALA A 54 -5.78 -32.26 7.71
CA ALA A 54 -5.83 -33.13 8.89
C ALA A 54 -4.66 -32.93 9.87
N THR A 55 -3.53 -32.41 9.41
CA THR A 55 -2.42 -32.08 10.31
C THR A 55 -2.80 -30.92 11.22
N GLU A 56 -2.12 -30.70 12.34
CA GLU A 56 -2.17 -29.46 13.14
C GLU A 56 -0.84 -28.69 13.13
N HIS A 57 0.17 -29.27 12.46
CA HIS A 57 1.54 -28.78 12.48
C HIS A 57 1.84 -27.83 11.32
N VAL A 58 1.04 -27.86 10.26
CA VAL A 58 1.16 -26.98 9.09
C VAL A 58 -0.13 -26.21 8.95
N ARG A 59 -0.06 -24.89 8.99
CA ARG A 59 -1.23 -24.01 8.85
C ARG A 59 -0.94 -22.82 7.95
N ILE A 60 -2.00 -22.24 7.42
CA ILE A 60 -1.95 -21.14 6.47
C ILE A 60 -2.51 -19.86 7.10
N ILE A 61 -1.81 -18.76 6.84
CA ILE A 61 -2.26 -17.38 7.04
C ILE A 61 -2.44 -16.79 5.64
N ALA A 62 -3.68 -16.71 5.17
CA ALA A 62 -3.99 -16.36 3.79
C ALA A 62 -4.05 -14.84 3.60
N VAL A 63 -3.38 -14.31 2.57
CA VAL A 63 -3.46 -12.89 2.18
C VAL A 63 -4.44 -12.69 1.04
N ASN A 64 -5.54 -11.98 1.33
CA ASN A 64 -6.66 -11.80 0.42
C ASN A 64 -6.53 -10.47 -0.33
N ASP A 65 -6.74 -10.50 -1.66
CA ASP A 65 -6.94 -9.26 -2.43
C ASP A 65 -8.31 -8.64 -2.10
N GLN A 66 -8.41 -7.31 -2.26
CA GLN A 66 -9.58 -6.50 -1.87
C GLN A 66 -10.93 -7.12 -2.29
N ASP A 67 -11.88 -7.10 -1.33
CA ASP A 67 -13.30 -7.53 -1.37
C ASP A 67 -13.66 -8.95 -1.82
N ASN A 68 -12.71 -9.76 -2.31
CA ASN A 68 -13.00 -11.16 -2.63
C ASN A 68 -13.14 -11.98 -1.34
N LYS A 69 -14.36 -12.50 -1.10
CA LYS A 69 -14.58 -13.54 -0.08
C LYS A 69 -14.18 -14.88 -0.66
N TYR A 70 -12.98 -15.33 -0.32
CA TYR A 70 -12.57 -16.70 -0.60
C TYR A 70 -13.16 -17.66 0.43
N VAL A 71 -13.55 -18.85 -0.01
CA VAL A 71 -13.97 -19.93 0.89
C VAL A 71 -12.77 -20.84 1.06
N TYR A 72 -12.17 -20.82 2.24
CA TYR A 72 -10.99 -21.60 2.59
C TYR A 72 -11.35 -22.89 3.34
N GLY A 73 -10.46 -23.88 3.26
CA GLY A 73 -10.52 -25.09 4.08
C GLY A 73 -9.99 -24.85 5.51
N PRO A 74 -10.07 -25.88 6.38
CA PRO A 74 -9.69 -25.78 7.79
C PRO A 74 -8.19 -25.58 8.03
N GLU A 75 -7.36 -25.74 7.00
CA GLU A 75 -5.93 -25.48 7.05
C GLU A 75 -5.60 -23.97 7.13
N VAL A 76 -6.52 -23.09 6.72
CA VAL A 76 -6.40 -21.64 6.89
C VAL A 76 -6.95 -21.24 8.25
N VAL A 77 -6.07 -20.70 9.10
CA VAL A 77 -6.43 -20.34 10.50
C VAL A 77 -6.56 -18.84 10.72
N LEU A 78 -6.09 -18.04 9.77
CA LEU A 78 -6.22 -16.59 9.80
C LEU A 78 -6.17 -16.03 8.37
N GLU A 79 -6.90 -14.95 8.16
CA GLU A 79 -6.91 -14.21 6.90
C GLU A 79 -6.39 -12.79 7.14
N ILE A 80 -5.58 -12.29 6.22
CA ILE A 80 -5.07 -10.91 6.21
C ILE A 80 -5.66 -10.22 4.99
N GLY A 81 -6.45 -9.18 5.19
CA GLY A 81 -6.85 -8.28 4.10
C GLY A 81 -5.63 -7.51 3.61
N GLN A 82 -5.26 -7.68 2.34
CA GLN A 82 -4.05 -7.09 1.75
C GLN A 82 -3.92 -5.60 2.07
N HIS A 83 -5.00 -4.82 1.97
CA HIS A 83 -4.98 -3.37 2.17
C HIS A 83 -5.42 -2.93 3.58
N ARG A 84 -5.44 -3.86 4.56
CA ARG A 84 -5.84 -3.58 5.95
C ARG A 84 -4.65 -3.70 6.88
N LYS A 85 -3.98 -2.58 7.16
CA LYS A 85 -2.77 -2.52 7.99
C LYS A 85 -2.96 -3.17 9.38
N TYR A 86 -4.16 -3.10 9.97
CA TYR A 86 -4.49 -3.75 11.24
C TYR A 86 -4.40 -5.28 11.20
N ASP A 87 -4.79 -5.90 10.09
CA ASP A 87 -4.78 -7.36 9.96
C ASP A 87 -3.35 -7.93 10.07
N TYR A 88 -2.34 -7.17 9.63
CA TYR A 88 -0.92 -7.51 9.79
C TYR A 88 -0.48 -7.50 11.26
N ARG A 89 -0.99 -6.55 12.05
CA ARG A 89 -0.71 -6.44 13.49
C ARG A 89 -1.34 -7.62 14.23
N ASN A 90 -2.62 -7.88 13.95
CA ASN A 90 -3.34 -9.04 14.51
C ASN A 90 -2.69 -10.36 14.13
N ALA A 91 -2.19 -10.47 12.89
CA ALA A 91 -1.48 -11.66 12.46
C ALA A 91 -0.21 -11.87 13.26
N ALA A 92 0.57 -10.82 13.55
CA ALA A 92 1.72 -10.93 14.44
C ALA A 92 1.32 -11.38 15.85
N ASP A 93 0.28 -10.79 16.44
CA ASP A 93 -0.18 -11.14 17.79
C ASP A 93 -0.71 -12.59 17.86
N PHE A 94 -1.56 -12.97 16.90
CA PHE A 94 -2.03 -14.35 16.75
C PHE A 94 -0.87 -15.33 16.58
N LEU A 95 0.09 -15.02 15.70
CA LEU A 95 1.24 -15.87 15.47
C LEU A 95 2.10 -15.97 16.73
N ASN A 96 2.33 -14.89 17.46
CA ASN A 96 3.07 -14.89 18.71
C ASN A 96 2.43 -15.78 19.78
N ASP A 97 1.09 -15.74 19.91
CA ASP A 97 0.35 -16.52 20.91
C ASP A 97 0.04 -17.97 20.48
N SER A 98 0.22 -18.30 19.19
CA SER A 98 -0.06 -19.63 18.66
C SER A 98 0.93 -20.72 19.11
N LYS A 99 0.64 -21.98 18.77
CA LYS A 99 1.54 -23.14 18.96
C LYS A 99 2.58 -23.34 17.84
N PHE A 100 2.60 -22.48 16.82
CA PHE A 100 3.57 -22.60 15.73
C PHE A 100 4.96 -22.23 16.23
N GLU A 101 5.97 -23.01 15.90
CA GLU A 101 7.35 -22.75 16.34
C GLU A 101 8.12 -21.88 15.35
N THR A 102 7.70 -21.88 14.08
CA THR A 102 8.36 -21.14 12.99
C THR A 102 7.34 -20.57 12.02
N ILE A 103 7.73 -19.52 11.31
CA ILE A 103 6.92 -18.86 10.29
C ILE A 103 7.63 -18.99 8.93
N SER A 104 6.88 -19.30 7.88
CA SER A 104 7.37 -19.34 6.50
C SER A 104 6.64 -18.28 5.68
N LEU A 105 7.34 -17.23 5.27
CA LEU A 105 6.77 -16.09 4.54
C LEU A 105 7.02 -16.20 3.05
N GLN A 106 5.98 -16.11 2.24
CA GLN A 106 6.08 -16.01 0.79
C GLN A 106 6.02 -14.53 0.39
N HIS A 107 7.13 -13.99 -0.12
CA HIS A 107 7.24 -12.56 -0.46
C HIS A 107 7.22 -12.29 -1.96
N GLU A 108 6.37 -11.36 -2.36
CA GLU A 108 6.30 -10.69 -3.66
C GLU A 108 5.78 -9.26 -3.42
N TYR A 109 6.28 -8.25 -4.16
CA TYR A 109 6.02 -6.84 -3.87
C TYR A 109 4.55 -6.44 -3.98
N GLY A 110 3.80 -7.08 -4.88
CA GLY A 110 2.37 -6.84 -5.09
C GLY A 110 1.46 -7.69 -4.21
N LEU A 111 1.99 -8.53 -3.31
CA LEU A 111 1.21 -9.43 -2.48
C LEU A 111 0.64 -8.76 -1.22
N PHE A 112 1.41 -7.84 -0.63
CA PHE A 112 1.04 -7.16 0.62
C PHE A 112 0.61 -5.71 0.34
N GLY A 113 -0.16 -5.10 1.23
CA GLY A 113 -0.59 -3.70 1.09
C GLY A 113 0.49 -2.69 1.44
N GLY A 114 0.20 -1.42 1.17
CA GLY A 114 1.17 -0.32 1.27
C GLY A 114 2.10 -0.25 0.06
N ALA A 115 2.88 0.82 -0.04
CA ALA A 115 3.88 0.98 -1.10
C ALA A 115 4.85 -0.21 -1.08
N ALA A 116 4.98 -0.91 -2.22
CA ALA A 116 5.81 -2.11 -2.39
C ALA A 116 5.62 -3.21 -1.32
N GLY A 117 4.43 -3.31 -0.70
CA GLY A 117 4.16 -4.28 0.35
C GLY A 117 4.53 -3.83 1.77
N GLY A 118 4.75 -2.53 2.00
CA GLY A 118 5.20 -1.96 3.27
C GLY A 118 4.37 -2.28 4.51
N TYR A 119 3.10 -2.67 4.38
CA TYR A 119 2.30 -3.12 5.55
C TYR A 119 2.84 -4.42 6.16
N LEU A 120 3.59 -5.22 5.41
CA LEU A 120 4.27 -6.41 5.93
C LEU A 120 5.24 -6.07 7.07
N ILE A 121 5.85 -4.89 7.07
CA ILE A 121 6.78 -4.42 8.12
C ILE A 121 6.10 -4.45 9.49
N GLU A 122 4.80 -4.09 9.57
CA GLU A 122 4.03 -4.10 10.80
C GLU A 122 3.90 -5.49 11.44
N LEU A 123 3.88 -6.53 10.60
CA LEU A 123 3.88 -7.92 11.05
C LEU A 123 5.29 -8.31 11.51
N LEU A 124 6.29 -8.04 10.67
CA LEU A 124 7.68 -8.47 10.90
C LEU A 124 8.31 -7.85 12.14
N GLU A 125 8.12 -6.55 12.37
CA GLU A 125 8.67 -5.87 13.54
C GLU A 125 8.03 -6.32 14.87
N ARG A 126 6.79 -6.83 14.83
CA ARG A 126 6.06 -7.34 16.01
C ARG A 126 6.26 -8.83 16.24
N LEU A 127 6.72 -9.57 15.23
CA LEU A 127 6.84 -11.01 15.31
C LEU A 127 8.02 -11.40 16.22
N LYS A 128 7.73 -12.24 17.21
CA LYS A 128 8.71 -12.77 18.18
C LYS A 128 9.16 -14.19 17.83
N LYS A 129 8.60 -14.77 16.78
CA LYS A 129 8.87 -16.14 16.35
C LYS A 129 9.86 -16.17 15.19
N PRO A 130 10.70 -17.22 15.10
CA PRO A 130 11.65 -17.33 14.02
C PRO A 130 10.95 -17.44 12.67
N ILE A 131 11.47 -16.69 11.69
CA ILE A 131 10.85 -16.55 10.37
C ILE A 131 11.84 -16.84 9.24
N VAL A 132 11.38 -17.65 8.30
CA VAL A 132 12.06 -17.96 7.05
C VAL A 132 11.28 -17.30 5.92
N SER A 133 11.92 -16.43 5.14
CA SER A 133 11.23 -15.72 4.05
C SER A 133 11.71 -16.19 2.69
N THR A 134 10.80 -16.71 1.88
CA THR A 134 11.01 -17.03 0.47
C THR A 134 10.78 -15.79 -0.38
N LEU A 135 11.82 -15.34 -1.07
CA LEU A 135 11.78 -14.17 -1.94
C LEU A 135 11.53 -14.64 -3.38
N HIS A 136 10.32 -14.43 -3.89
CA HIS A 136 9.94 -14.82 -5.26
C HIS A 136 10.44 -13.82 -6.31
N THR A 137 10.71 -12.59 -5.89
CA THR A 137 11.27 -11.51 -6.72
C THR A 137 12.39 -10.82 -5.95
N VAL A 138 13.54 -10.63 -6.59
CA VAL A 138 14.66 -9.83 -6.09
C VAL A 138 15.13 -8.93 -7.23
N LEU A 139 14.95 -7.62 -7.10
CA LEU A 139 15.26 -6.68 -8.17
C LEU A 139 16.72 -6.22 -8.09
N ALA A 140 17.37 -6.09 -9.24
CA ALA A 140 18.70 -5.50 -9.34
C ALA A 140 18.67 -3.99 -9.07
N GLU A 141 17.65 -3.32 -9.58
CA GLU A 141 17.42 -1.88 -9.46
C GLU A 141 16.04 -1.64 -8.81
N PRO A 142 15.90 -1.86 -7.48
CA PRO A 142 14.66 -1.55 -6.78
C PRO A 142 14.48 -0.03 -6.65
N ASP A 143 13.23 0.43 -6.66
CA ASP A 143 12.90 1.76 -6.15
C ASP A 143 13.13 1.85 -4.62
N ASP A 144 13.06 3.05 -4.05
CA ASP A 144 13.38 3.27 -2.64
C ASP A 144 12.42 2.53 -1.70
N CYS A 145 11.13 2.47 -2.04
CA CYS A 145 10.13 1.72 -1.26
C CYS A 145 10.41 0.21 -1.29
N GLN A 146 10.67 -0.36 -2.47
CA GLN A 146 11.02 -1.76 -2.65
C GLN A 146 12.30 -2.12 -1.90
N ARG A 147 13.30 -1.23 -1.95
CA ARG A 147 14.57 -1.39 -1.26
C ARG A 147 14.37 -1.45 0.25
N ASP A 148 13.57 -0.55 0.81
CA ASP A 148 13.36 -0.46 2.25
C ASP A 148 12.54 -1.64 2.78
N VAL A 149 11.48 -2.04 2.05
CA VAL A 149 10.71 -3.25 2.39
C VAL A 149 11.61 -4.48 2.38
N LEU A 150 12.41 -4.67 1.32
CA LEU A 150 13.28 -5.84 1.23
C LEU A 150 14.41 -5.82 2.26
N LYS A 151 14.98 -4.66 2.60
CA LYS A 151 15.93 -4.52 3.71
C LYS A 151 15.28 -4.93 5.03
N CYS A 152 14.09 -4.44 5.34
CA CYS A 152 13.38 -4.82 6.56
C CYS A 152 13.15 -6.33 6.64
N ILE A 153 12.76 -6.98 5.52
CA ILE A 153 12.63 -8.44 5.46
C ILE A 153 13.97 -9.12 5.72
N CYS A 154 15.05 -8.65 5.11
CA CYS A 154 16.40 -9.18 5.31
C CYS A 154 16.87 -9.04 6.77
N GLU A 155 16.48 -7.97 7.45
CA GLU A 155 16.82 -7.73 8.86
C GLU A 155 16.01 -8.62 9.80
N CYS A 156 14.70 -8.75 9.55
CA CYS A 156 13.77 -9.48 10.41
C CYS A 156 13.85 -11.01 10.23
N SER A 157 14.21 -11.51 9.05
CA SER A 157 14.16 -12.95 8.76
C SER A 157 15.39 -13.72 9.19
N ASP A 158 15.25 -14.80 9.95
CA ASP A 158 16.37 -15.64 10.37
C ASP A 158 17.12 -16.27 9.20
N THR A 159 16.38 -16.63 8.15
CA THR A 159 16.94 -17.16 6.91
C THR A 159 16.09 -16.71 5.73
N LEU A 160 16.74 -16.34 4.64
CA LEU A 160 16.12 -16.01 3.37
C LEU A 160 16.26 -17.20 2.43
N VAL A 161 15.16 -17.57 1.77
CA VAL A 161 15.16 -18.59 0.72
C VAL A 161 15.03 -17.90 -0.63
N VAL A 162 15.93 -18.25 -1.55
CA VAL A 162 15.89 -17.83 -2.96
C VAL A 162 15.93 -19.07 -3.85
N MET A 163 15.45 -18.94 -5.09
CA MET A 163 15.35 -20.07 -6.04
C MET A 163 16.36 -20.01 -7.18
N ALA A 164 17.18 -18.95 -7.22
CA ALA A 164 18.19 -18.70 -8.24
C ALA A 164 19.47 -18.15 -7.61
N GLU A 165 20.60 -18.49 -8.21
CA GLU A 165 21.93 -18.07 -7.77
C GLU A 165 22.13 -16.56 -7.95
N ARG A 166 21.60 -16.00 -9.03
CA ARG A 166 21.53 -14.56 -9.27
C ARG A 166 20.86 -13.82 -8.12
N ALA A 167 19.79 -14.35 -7.55
CA ALA A 167 19.11 -13.72 -6.41
C ALA A 167 19.98 -13.72 -5.15
N ARG A 168 20.74 -14.80 -4.89
CA ARG A 168 21.72 -14.85 -3.79
C ARG A 168 22.79 -13.77 -3.95
N ASN A 169 23.30 -13.61 -5.16
CA ASN A 169 24.30 -12.58 -5.47
C ASN A 169 23.71 -11.17 -5.26
N LEU A 170 22.51 -10.90 -5.78
CA LEU A 170 21.83 -9.61 -5.56
C LEU A 170 21.62 -9.30 -4.07
N LEU A 171 21.21 -10.27 -3.25
CA LEU A 171 21.07 -10.08 -1.80
C LEU A 171 22.40 -9.79 -1.11
N THR A 172 23.48 -10.43 -1.55
CA THR A 172 24.82 -10.22 -0.99
C THR A 172 25.37 -8.86 -1.40
N ASP A 173 25.33 -8.55 -2.69
CA ASP A 173 25.98 -7.39 -3.30
C ASP A 173 25.19 -6.09 -3.06
N CYS A 174 23.86 -6.12 -3.20
CA CYS A 174 23.01 -4.94 -3.12
C CYS A 174 22.44 -4.69 -1.71
N TYR A 175 22.26 -5.74 -0.91
CA TYR A 175 21.61 -5.65 0.41
C TYR A 175 22.51 -6.06 1.58
N GLY A 176 23.77 -6.45 1.32
CA GLY A 176 24.75 -6.80 2.35
C GLY A 176 24.36 -8.03 3.19
N VAL A 177 23.48 -8.89 2.67
CA VAL A 177 23.04 -10.09 3.39
C VAL A 177 24.18 -11.11 3.41
N ARG A 178 24.51 -11.62 4.60
CA ARG A 178 25.52 -12.67 4.74
C ARG A 178 25.06 -13.97 4.07
N ASN A 179 25.94 -14.60 3.32
CA ASN A 179 25.67 -15.85 2.62
C ASN A 179 25.16 -16.99 3.52
N ASP A 180 25.57 -17.06 4.80
CA ASP A 180 25.09 -18.08 5.74
C ASP A 180 23.63 -17.90 6.20
N ARG A 181 23.00 -16.76 5.84
CA ARG A 181 21.57 -16.49 6.02
C ARG A 181 20.76 -16.73 4.75
N ILE A 182 21.39 -17.08 3.63
CA ILE A 182 20.70 -17.32 2.35
C ILE A 182 20.74 -18.81 2.03
N ARG A 183 19.57 -19.40 1.78
CA ARG A 183 19.41 -20.78 1.34
C ARG A 183 18.89 -20.79 -0.10
N LEU A 184 19.60 -21.50 -0.98
CA LEU A 184 19.13 -21.78 -2.33
C LEU A 184 18.27 -23.04 -2.28
N ILE A 185 16.96 -22.88 -2.50
CA ILE A 185 16.01 -23.99 -2.64
C ILE A 185 15.28 -23.76 -3.95
N HIS A 186 15.45 -24.68 -4.91
CA HIS A 186 14.80 -24.54 -6.22
C HIS A 186 13.27 -24.50 -6.09
N HIS A 187 12.64 -23.98 -7.14
CA HIS A 187 11.18 -23.98 -7.22
C HIS A 187 10.64 -25.42 -7.13
N GLY A 188 9.67 -25.65 -6.25
CA GLY A 188 9.01 -26.95 -6.11
C GLY A 188 8.19 -27.31 -7.36
N VAL A 189 8.25 -28.57 -7.79
CA VAL A 189 7.57 -29.04 -9.01
C VAL A 189 6.89 -30.40 -8.78
N PRO A 190 5.84 -30.75 -9.53
CA PRO A 190 5.22 -32.06 -9.45
C PRO A 190 6.16 -33.17 -9.94
N ASP A 191 5.94 -34.38 -9.44
CA ASP A 191 6.64 -35.57 -9.91
C ASP A 191 6.00 -36.07 -11.21
N VAL A 192 6.51 -35.59 -12.34
CA VAL A 192 6.03 -35.97 -13.67
C VAL A 192 6.80 -37.21 -14.17
N PRO A 193 6.12 -38.25 -14.67
CA PRO A 193 6.78 -39.41 -15.26
C PRO A 193 7.53 -39.03 -16.54
N PHE A 194 8.75 -39.55 -16.70
CA PHE A 194 9.54 -39.38 -17.91
C PHE A 194 9.31 -40.52 -18.89
N GLY A 195 9.02 -40.17 -20.15
CA GLY A 195 8.80 -41.13 -21.24
C GLY A 195 7.32 -41.42 -21.54
N ASN A 196 7.09 -42.17 -22.64
CA ASN A 196 5.78 -42.57 -23.17
C ASN A 196 4.82 -41.42 -23.56
N LYS A 197 5.34 -40.43 -24.30
CA LYS A 197 4.60 -39.23 -24.76
C LYS A 197 3.36 -39.55 -25.60
N GLU A 198 3.39 -40.62 -26.39
CA GLU A 198 2.30 -40.98 -27.31
C GLU A 198 0.98 -41.27 -26.60
N ASN A 199 1.02 -41.77 -25.36
CA ASN A 199 -0.20 -41.97 -24.58
C ASN A 199 -0.85 -40.65 -24.19
N PHE A 200 -0.07 -39.62 -23.85
CA PHE A 200 -0.59 -38.30 -23.53
C PHE A 200 -1.04 -37.53 -24.78
N LYS A 201 -0.30 -37.64 -25.90
CA LYS A 201 -0.68 -37.01 -27.19
C LYS A 201 -2.04 -37.46 -27.70
N LYS A 202 -2.43 -38.72 -27.47
CA LYS A 202 -3.78 -39.23 -27.80
C LYS A 202 -4.90 -38.45 -27.11
N ARG A 203 -4.71 -38.08 -25.84
CA ARG A 203 -5.72 -37.37 -25.05
C ARG A 203 -5.97 -35.94 -25.53
N PHE A 204 -4.96 -35.31 -26.14
CA PHE A 204 -5.02 -33.92 -26.63
C PHE A 204 -5.17 -33.80 -28.16
N GLY A 205 -5.38 -34.91 -28.88
CA GLY A 205 -5.57 -34.88 -30.34
C GLY A 205 -4.32 -34.47 -31.12
N THR A 206 -3.14 -34.64 -30.54
CA THR A 206 -1.83 -34.31 -31.13
C THR A 206 -1.01 -35.56 -31.48
N THR A 207 -1.64 -36.73 -31.53
CA THR A 207 -1.02 -37.98 -31.98
C THR A 207 -0.35 -37.82 -33.35
N GLY A 208 0.90 -38.24 -33.47
CA GLY A 208 1.68 -38.11 -34.71
C GLY A 208 2.10 -36.67 -35.07
N LYS A 209 1.84 -35.69 -34.20
CA LYS A 209 2.27 -34.30 -34.37
C LYS A 209 3.49 -34.01 -33.48
N SER A 210 4.30 -33.07 -33.93
CA SER A 210 5.36 -32.48 -33.10
C SER A 210 4.76 -31.35 -32.26
N THR A 211 4.79 -31.47 -30.94
CA THR A 211 4.07 -30.57 -30.02
C THR A 211 5.02 -29.57 -29.37
N ILE A 212 4.75 -28.29 -29.61
CA ILE A 212 5.40 -27.17 -28.93
C ILE A 212 4.41 -26.63 -27.90
N LEU A 213 4.85 -26.40 -26.67
CA LEU A 213 3.99 -25.93 -25.59
C LEU A 213 4.52 -24.63 -24.98
N THR A 214 3.60 -23.72 -24.67
CA THR A 214 3.79 -22.70 -23.64
C THR A 214 2.55 -22.66 -22.75
N PHE A 215 2.73 -22.32 -21.47
CA PHE A 215 1.60 -22.24 -20.55
C PHE A 215 1.74 -21.12 -19.53
N GLY A 216 0.62 -20.71 -18.94
CA GLY A 216 0.53 -19.71 -17.87
C GLY A 216 -0.41 -18.56 -18.21
N LEU A 217 -0.36 -17.49 -17.44
CA LEU A 217 -1.18 -16.30 -17.70
C LEU A 217 -0.67 -15.54 -18.92
N LEU A 218 -1.54 -15.32 -19.91
CA LEU A 218 -1.20 -14.58 -21.12
C LEU A 218 -1.06 -13.09 -20.81
N GLY A 219 0.02 -12.49 -21.29
CA GLY A 219 0.26 -11.06 -21.27
C GLY A 219 1.46 -10.69 -22.17
N PRO A 220 1.61 -9.40 -22.54
CA PRO A 220 2.64 -8.97 -23.48
C PRO A 220 4.07 -9.36 -23.09
N SER A 221 4.38 -9.43 -21.80
CA SER A 221 5.72 -9.82 -21.32
C SER A 221 6.13 -11.25 -21.68
N LYS A 222 5.17 -12.10 -22.07
CA LYS A 222 5.42 -13.51 -22.43
C LYS A 222 5.95 -13.69 -23.85
N GLY A 223 5.88 -12.67 -24.71
CA GLY A 223 6.47 -12.67 -26.05
C GLY A 223 5.92 -13.74 -26.99
N ILE A 224 4.66 -14.16 -26.81
CA ILE A 224 4.03 -15.22 -27.62
C ILE A 224 4.01 -14.84 -29.10
N GLU A 225 3.90 -13.54 -29.39
CA GLU A 225 3.93 -13.01 -30.75
C GLU A 225 5.24 -13.33 -31.51
N VAL A 226 6.40 -13.32 -30.82
CA VAL A 226 7.69 -13.69 -31.41
C VAL A 226 7.70 -15.17 -31.80
N MET A 227 7.13 -16.01 -30.95
CA MET A 227 7.02 -17.44 -31.23
C MET A 227 6.04 -17.74 -32.36
N LEU A 228 4.96 -16.97 -32.52
CA LEU A 228 4.05 -17.09 -33.67
C LEU A 228 4.76 -16.73 -34.98
N ASP A 229 5.56 -15.66 -34.99
CA ASP A 229 6.38 -15.32 -36.16
C ASP A 229 7.39 -16.42 -36.46
N ALA A 230 8.09 -16.93 -35.45
CA ALA A 230 9.06 -18.00 -35.61
C ALA A 230 8.41 -19.28 -36.15
N LEU A 231 7.19 -19.59 -35.70
CA LEU A 231 6.43 -20.74 -36.16
C LEU A 231 6.12 -20.66 -37.67
N ALA A 232 5.90 -19.46 -38.22
CA ALA A 232 5.71 -19.27 -39.67
C ALA A 232 6.95 -19.69 -40.49
N HIS A 233 8.14 -19.63 -39.90
CA HIS A 233 9.38 -20.14 -40.52
C HIS A 233 9.62 -21.65 -40.28
N VAL A 234 9.00 -22.24 -39.26
CA VAL A 234 9.13 -23.67 -38.92
C VAL A 234 8.17 -24.55 -39.74
N VAL A 235 6.94 -24.08 -39.95
CA VAL A 235 5.85 -24.81 -40.62
C VAL A 235 6.19 -25.31 -42.03
N PRO A 236 6.90 -24.55 -42.91
CA PRO A 236 7.26 -25.02 -44.25
C PRO A 236 8.06 -26.33 -44.25
N ASP A 237 8.98 -26.49 -43.29
CA ASP A 237 9.81 -27.70 -43.16
C ASP A 237 9.14 -28.78 -42.29
N ASN A 238 8.22 -28.39 -41.41
CA ASN A 238 7.59 -29.27 -40.42
C ASN A 238 6.06 -29.09 -40.39
N PRO A 239 5.32 -29.51 -41.44
CA PRO A 239 3.89 -29.20 -41.58
C PRO A 239 3.01 -29.80 -40.47
N ASN A 240 3.48 -30.85 -39.80
CA ASN A 240 2.78 -31.53 -38.70
C ASN A 240 3.06 -30.92 -37.31
N VAL A 241 3.81 -29.81 -37.22
CA VAL A 241 4.07 -29.12 -35.96
C VAL A 241 2.81 -28.44 -35.43
N VAL A 242 2.61 -28.46 -34.12
CA VAL A 242 1.53 -27.72 -33.46
C VAL A 242 2.08 -26.99 -32.25
N PHE A 243 1.77 -25.69 -32.16
CA PHE A 243 2.06 -24.84 -31.02
C PHE A 243 0.80 -24.67 -30.16
N THR A 244 0.84 -25.23 -28.96
CA THR A 244 -0.23 -25.14 -27.96
C THR A 244 0.07 -24.01 -26.98
N ILE A 245 -0.87 -23.06 -26.89
CA ILE A 245 -0.85 -21.95 -25.94
C ILE A 245 -1.90 -22.26 -24.86
N LEU A 246 -1.43 -22.67 -23.68
CA LEU A 246 -2.27 -23.15 -22.58
C LEU A 246 -2.39 -22.12 -21.45
N GLY A 247 -3.54 -21.49 -21.31
CA GLY A 247 -3.81 -20.58 -20.20
C GLY A 247 -4.79 -19.48 -20.54
N ALA A 248 -5.11 -18.65 -19.54
CA ALA A 248 -6.04 -17.54 -19.67
C ALA A 248 -5.32 -16.19 -19.63
N THR A 249 -5.96 -15.15 -20.18
CA THR A 249 -5.48 -13.77 -20.07
C THR A 249 -5.29 -13.37 -18.60
N HIS A 250 -4.16 -12.72 -18.29
CA HIS A 250 -3.83 -12.29 -16.93
C HIS A 250 -4.94 -11.39 -16.35
N PRO A 251 -5.39 -11.58 -15.08
CA PRO A 251 -6.49 -10.81 -14.51
C PRO A 251 -6.34 -9.29 -14.61
N HIS A 252 -5.13 -8.76 -14.39
CA HIS A 252 -4.85 -7.32 -14.54
C HIS A 252 -4.98 -6.85 -15.99
N VAL A 253 -4.38 -7.58 -16.94
CA VAL A 253 -4.52 -7.28 -18.38
C VAL A 253 -5.98 -7.32 -18.81
N LYS A 254 -6.74 -8.29 -18.30
CA LYS A 254 -8.17 -8.42 -18.58
C LYS A 254 -8.99 -7.27 -18.00
N ARG A 255 -8.63 -6.77 -16.82
CA ARG A 255 -9.27 -5.61 -16.18
C ARG A 255 -9.03 -4.32 -16.98
N ASP A 256 -7.78 -4.10 -17.38
CA ASP A 256 -7.37 -2.84 -18.01
C ASP A 256 -7.70 -2.77 -19.50
N SER A 257 -7.65 -3.91 -20.19
CA SER A 257 -7.69 -3.97 -21.66
C SER A 257 -8.53 -5.13 -22.23
N GLY A 258 -9.29 -5.84 -21.39
CA GLY A 258 -10.12 -6.96 -21.81
C GLY A 258 -9.33 -8.12 -22.42
N GLU A 259 -9.86 -8.71 -23.49
CA GLU A 259 -9.22 -9.84 -24.20
C GLU A 259 -8.38 -9.39 -25.41
N SER A 260 -8.07 -8.09 -25.53
CA SER A 260 -7.41 -7.50 -26.70
C SER A 260 -6.09 -8.18 -27.09
N TYR A 261 -5.23 -8.50 -26.12
CA TYR A 261 -3.95 -9.17 -26.38
C TYR A 261 -4.12 -10.60 -26.92
N ARG A 262 -5.03 -11.41 -26.36
CA ARG A 262 -5.26 -12.77 -26.88
C ARG A 262 -5.85 -12.72 -28.30
N LEU A 263 -6.80 -11.82 -28.54
CA LEU A 263 -7.40 -11.65 -29.86
C LEU A 263 -6.37 -11.17 -30.90
N SER A 264 -5.39 -10.35 -30.52
CA SER A 264 -4.32 -9.95 -31.43
C SER A 264 -3.38 -11.11 -31.79
N LEU A 265 -3.11 -12.04 -30.86
CA LEU A 265 -2.36 -13.27 -31.15
C LEU A 265 -3.12 -14.19 -32.11
N GLU A 266 -4.44 -14.35 -31.92
CA GLU A 266 -5.29 -15.14 -32.83
C GLU A 266 -5.33 -14.52 -34.25
N SER A 267 -5.45 -13.18 -34.35
CA SER A 267 -5.37 -12.47 -35.63
C SER A 267 -4.00 -12.67 -36.29
N ARG A 268 -2.91 -12.53 -35.52
CA ARG A 268 -1.56 -12.71 -36.04
C ARG A 268 -1.34 -14.12 -36.62
N ALA A 269 -1.85 -15.16 -35.96
CA ALA A 269 -1.78 -16.52 -36.48
C ALA A 269 -2.57 -16.70 -37.79
N LEU A 270 -3.68 -15.98 -37.97
CA LEU A 270 -4.44 -15.95 -39.22
C LEU A 270 -3.68 -15.21 -40.32
N ASP A 271 -3.13 -14.03 -40.01
CA ASP A 271 -2.39 -13.18 -40.97
C ASP A 271 -1.12 -13.89 -41.49
N LEU A 272 -0.46 -14.67 -40.63
CA LEU A 272 0.69 -15.50 -40.98
C LEU A 272 0.32 -16.81 -41.69
N GLY A 273 -0.96 -17.17 -41.78
CA GLY A 273 -1.43 -18.41 -42.43
C GLY A 273 -1.10 -19.70 -41.68
N ILE A 274 -0.83 -19.61 -40.36
CA ILE A 274 -0.42 -20.74 -39.49
C ILE A 274 -1.52 -21.21 -38.54
N GLN A 275 -2.76 -20.75 -38.72
CA GLN A 275 -3.88 -21.04 -37.82
C GLN A 275 -4.17 -22.54 -37.62
N LYS A 276 -3.79 -23.40 -38.58
CA LYS A 276 -3.92 -24.87 -38.45
C LYS A 276 -2.86 -25.51 -37.55
N ASN A 277 -1.79 -24.76 -37.26
CA ASN A 277 -0.64 -25.17 -36.48
C ASN A 277 -0.62 -24.54 -35.08
N VAL A 278 -1.65 -23.75 -34.71
CA VAL A 278 -1.75 -23.11 -33.39
C VAL A 278 -3.03 -23.55 -32.68
N ILE A 279 -2.92 -23.92 -31.40
CA ILE A 279 -4.06 -24.30 -30.56
C ILE A 279 -4.09 -23.40 -29.32
N PHE A 280 -5.15 -22.61 -29.18
CA PHE A 280 -5.41 -21.81 -27.98
C PHE A 280 -6.33 -22.56 -27.01
N HIS A 281 -5.82 -22.88 -25.82
CA HIS A 281 -6.62 -23.39 -24.72
C HIS A 281 -6.83 -22.30 -23.67
N ASN A 282 -7.85 -21.44 -23.90
CA ASN A 282 -8.18 -20.30 -23.05
C ASN A 282 -8.90 -20.70 -21.75
N ARG A 283 -8.20 -21.42 -20.86
CA ARG A 283 -8.73 -21.84 -19.57
C ARG A 283 -7.61 -22.05 -18.55
N TYR A 284 -7.97 -21.96 -17.28
CA TYR A 284 -7.17 -22.54 -16.21
C TYR A 284 -7.39 -24.07 -16.22
N VAL A 285 -6.30 -24.83 -16.11
CA VAL A 285 -6.34 -26.30 -16.02
C VAL A 285 -5.96 -26.76 -14.62
N SER A 286 -6.36 -27.98 -14.25
CA SER A 286 -5.87 -28.63 -13.04
C SER A 286 -4.38 -28.95 -13.16
N GLU A 287 -3.71 -29.20 -12.02
CA GLU A 287 -2.31 -29.62 -12.04
C GLU A 287 -2.11 -30.94 -12.79
N GLU A 288 -3.03 -31.91 -12.63
CA GLU A 288 -3.02 -33.17 -13.36
C GLU A 288 -3.05 -32.95 -14.89
N ASP A 289 -4.02 -32.16 -15.38
CA ASP A 289 -4.10 -31.82 -16.79
C ASP A 289 -2.84 -31.10 -17.27
N LEU A 290 -2.29 -30.17 -16.48
CA LEU A 290 -1.05 -29.46 -16.80
C LEU A 290 0.15 -30.42 -16.94
N CYS A 291 0.29 -31.37 -16.01
CA CYS A 291 1.35 -32.38 -16.06
C CYS A 291 1.23 -33.25 -17.31
N GLU A 292 0.01 -33.59 -17.72
CA GLU A 292 -0.22 -34.34 -18.95
C GLU A 292 0.10 -33.53 -20.22
N TYR A 293 -0.24 -32.24 -20.27
CA TYR A 293 0.18 -31.36 -21.37
C TYR A 293 1.71 -31.28 -21.47
N LEU A 294 2.39 -31.15 -20.34
CA LEU A 294 3.85 -31.13 -20.27
C LEU A 294 4.45 -32.46 -20.72
N ALA A 295 3.90 -33.59 -20.28
CA ALA A 295 4.32 -34.92 -20.70
C ALA A 295 4.05 -35.20 -22.19
N ALA A 296 3.05 -34.53 -22.79
CA ALA A 296 2.76 -34.60 -24.21
C ALA A 296 3.64 -33.69 -25.08
N ALA A 297 4.36 -32.72 -24.50
CA ALA A 297 5.14 -31.72 -25.24
C ALA A 297 6.50 -32.29 -25.68
N ASP A 298 6.86 -32.06 -26.95
CA ASP A 298 8.19 -32.36 -27.45
C ASP A 298 9.16 -31.22 -27.15
N ILE A 299 8.69 -29.98 -27.31
CA ILE A 299 9.46 -28.76 -27.09
C ILE A 299 8.63 -27.81 -26.21
N TYR A 300 9.27 -27.18 -25.23
CA TYR A 300 8.70 -26.11 -24.42
C TYR A 300 9.38 -24.79 -24.73
N VAL A 301 8.60 -23.71 -24.80
CA VAL A 301 9.13 -22.38 -25.20
C VAL A 301 8.79 -21.27 -24.21
N THR A 302 9.79 -20.42 -23.94
CA THR A 302 9.63 -19.17 -23.15
C THR A 302 10.30 -17.99 -23.86
N PRO A 303 9.62 -17.37 -24.85
CA PRO A 303 10.13 -16.23 -25.62
C PRO A 303 9.97 -14.89 -24.88
N TYR A 304 10.27 -14.88 -23.58
CA TYR A 304 9.95 -13.74 -22.70
C TYR A 304 10.78 -12.51 -23.03
N HIS A 305 10.20 -11.33 -22.85
CA HIS A 305 10.88 -10.04 -23.08
C HIS A 305 11.63 -9.52 -21.84
N ASN A 306 11.23 -9.94 -20.64
CA ASN A 306 11.80 -9.42 -19.40
C ASN A 306 13.08 -10.20 -19.01
N LYS A 307 14.23 -9.55 -19.15
CA LYS A 307 15.55 -10.11 -18.77
C LYS A 307 15.71 -10.33 -17.27
N ASP A 308 15.06 -9.51 -16.45
CA ASP A 308 15.25 -9.47 -14.99
C ASP A 308 14.39 -10.49 -14.24
N GLN A 309 13.67 -11.37 -14.96
CA GLN A 309 12.86 -12.40 -14.32
C GLN A 309 13.75 -13.41 -13.56
N ILE A 310 13.70 -13.33 -12.23
CA ILE A 310 14.51 -14.12 -11.30
C ILE A 310 13.99 -15.55 -11.12
N VAL A 311 12.68 -15.78 -11.24
CA VAL A 311 12.08 -17.11 -11.13
C VAL A 311 10.99 -17.28 -12.18
N SER A 312 10.91 -18.46 -12.80
CA SER A 312 9.81 -18.86 -13.67
C SER A 312 9.29 -20.24 -13.28
N GLY A 313 8.12 -20.28 -12.62
CA GLY A 313 7.46 -21.53 -12.28
C GLY A 313 7.13 -22.38 -13.52
N THR A 314 6.80 -21.74 -14.65
CA THR A 314 6.45 -22.46 -15.86
C THR A 314 7.65 -23.15 -16.51
N LEU A 315 8.83 -22.49 -16.48
CA LEU A 315 10.09 -23.10 -16.88
C LEU A 315 10.49 -24.25 -15.93
N ALA A 316 10.33 -24.05 -14.62
CA ALA A 316 10.62 -25.08 -13.63
C ALA A 316 9.80 -26.36 -13.87
N TYR A 317 8.50 -26.23 -14.11
CA TYR A 317 7.62 -27.36 -14.44
C TYR A 317 8.03 -28.04 -15.76
N ALA A 318 8.44 -27.28 -16.78
CA ALA A 318 8.91 -27.83 -18.05
C ALA A 318 10.22 -28.63 -17.91
N LEU A 319 11.14 -28.18 -17.04
CA LEU A 319 12.35 -28.92 -16.68
C LEU A 319 12.00 -30.21 -15.95
N ALA A 320 11.10 -30.13 -14.98
CA ALA A 320 10.62 -31.28 -14.20
C ALA A 320 10.00 -32.37 -15.07
N ALA A 321 9.28 -31.97 -16.12
CA ALA A 321 8.70 -32.88 -17.09
C ALA A 321 9.70 -33.44 -18.11
N GLY A 322 10.96 -32.97 -18.08
CA GLY A 322 11.99 -33.40 -19.03
C GLY A 322 11.67 -33.01 -20.47
N THR A 323 11.15 -31.80 -20.69
CA THR A 323 10.90 -31.27 -22.05
C THR A 323 12.19 -30.70 -22.67
N ALA A 324 12.27 -30.65 -24.00
CA ALA A 324 13.36 -29.92 -24.67
C ALA A 324 13.00 -28.44 -24.68
N ILE A 325 13.86 -27.56 -24.17
CA ILE A 325 13.47 -26.17 -23.90
C ILE A 325 14.20 -25.20 -24.82
N VAL A 326 13.46 -24.27 -25.42
CA VAL A 326 13.99 -23.10 -26.14
C VAL A 326 13.51 -21.83 -25.46
N SER A 327 14.42 -20.98 -25.00
CA SER A 327 14.09 -19.80 -24.18
C SER A 327 14.92 -18.58 -24.55
N THR A 328 14.40 -17.39 -24.27
CA THR A 328 15.26 -16.21 -24.17
C THR A 328 16.19 -16.28 -22.94
N PRO A 329 17.36 -15.61 -22.95
CA PRO A 329 18.35 -15.67 -21.87
C PRO A 329 18.00 -14.72 -20.72
N TYR A 330 16.79 -14.79 -20.18
CA TYR A 330 16.48 -14.13 -18.90
C TYR A 330 17.18 -14.85 -17.74
N CYS A 331 17.43 -14.13 -16.64
CA CYS A 331 18.31 -14.58 -15.56
C CYS A 331 18.08 -16.05 -15.14
N TYR A 332 16.83 -16.41 -14.85
CA TYR A 332 16.49 -17.78 -14.44
C TYR A 332 16.72 -18.83 -15.55
N ALA A 333 16.40 -18.52 -16.82
CA ALA A 333 16.63 -19.44 -17.93
C ALA A 333 18.11 -19.73 -18.14
N GLN A 334 18.98 -18.73 -17.99
CA GLN A 334 20.43 -18.93 -18.13
C GLN A 334 20.97 -19.96 -17.13
N GLU A 335 20.53 -19.89 -15.88
CA GLU A 335 20.95 -20.82 -14.82
C GLU A 335 20.34 -22.21 -14.99
N MET A 336 19.03 -22.24 -15.24
CA MET A 336 18.27 -23.49 -15.28
C MET A 336 18.48 -24.30 -16.57
N LEU A 337 18.92 -23.65 -17.65
CA LEU A 337 19.20 -24.30 -18.94
C LEU A 337 20.70 -24.52 -19.20
N ALA A 338 21.60 -24.13 -18.30
CA ALA A 338 23.04 -24.36 -18.47
C ALA A 338 23.39 -25.86 -18.58
N ASN A 339 24.63 -26.21 -18.94
CA ASN A 339 25.05 -27.61 -19.10
C ASN A 339 24.21 -28.40 -20.13
N GLY A 340 23.69 -27.74 -21.16
CA GLY A 340 22.94 -28.39 -22.24
C GLY A 340 21.53 -28.83 -21.87
N ARG A 341 20.92 -28.22 -20.84
CA ARG A 341 19.53 -28.46 -20.41
C ARG A 341 18.49 -27.71 -21.26
N GLY A 342 18.93 -26.83 -22.15
CA GLY A 342 18.08 -26.09 -23.07
C GLY A 342 18.89 -25.34 -24.12
N CYS A 343 18.18 -24.67 -25.03
CA CYS A 343 18.73 -23.75 -26.02
C CYS A 343 18.32 -22.31 -25.67
N LEU A 344 19.29 -21.40 -25.66
CA LEU A 344 19.06 -19.97 -25.44
C LEU A 344 19.11 -19.24 -26.78
N VAL A 345 18.10 -18.40 -27.02
CA VAL A 345 17.93 -17.59 -28.23
C VAL A 345 17.79 -16.13 -27.83
N GLU A 346 18.43 -15.20 -28.55
CA GLU A 346 18.39 -13.78 -28.20
C GLU A 346 16.97 -13.19 -28.16
N PHE A 347 16.80 -12.13 -27.37
CA PHE A 347 15.49 -11.48 -27.20
C PHE A 347 14.97 -10.93 -28.53
N GLY A 348 13.74 -11.31 -28.90
CA GLY A 348 13.11 -10.88 -30.15
C GLY A 348 13.66 -11.55 -31.42
N ASP A 349 14.59 -12.50 -31.31
CA ASP A 349 15.19 -13.19 -32.46
C ASP A 349 14.27 -14.30 -33.01
N VAL A 350 13.38 -13.89 -33.93
CA VAL A 350 12.44 -14.77 -34.64
C VAL A 350 13.16 -15.90 -35.39
N GLU A 351 14.24 -15.59 -36.10
CA GLU A 351 14.99 -16.57 -36.88
C GLU A 351 15.74 -17.55 -35.98
N GLY A 352 16.32 -17.06 -34.89
CA GLY A 352 16.97 -17.88 -33.87
C GLY A 352 16.01 -18.91 -33.27
N PHE A 353 14.77 -18.52 -32.92
CA PHE A 353 13.76 -19.44 -32.42
C PHE A 353 13.40 -20.50 -33.48
N ALA A 354 13.18 -20.09 -34.72
CA ALA A 354 12.85 -21.00 -35.80
C ALA A 354 13.99 -22.02 -36.05
N ASN A 355 15.25 -21.56 -36.07
CA ASN A 355 16.42 -22.41 -36.28
C ASN A 355 16.62 -23.40 -35.12
N ALA A 356 16.48 -22.96 -33.87
CA ALA A 356 16.58 -23.82 -32.70
C ALA A 356 15.50 -24.91 -32.71
N ILE A 357 14.25 -24.54 -33.00
CA ILE A 357 13.13 -25.48 -33.09
C ILE A 357 13.34 -26.47 -34.23
N ASN A 358 13.67 -26.01 -35.44
CA ASN A 358 13.95 -26.87 -36.59
C ASN A 358 15.07 -27.88 -36.30
N THR A 359 16.10 -27.46 -35.56
CA THR A 359 17.20 -28.35 -35.14
C THR A 359 16.70 -29.47 -34.22
N LEU A 360 15.90 -29.13 -33.20
CA LEU A 360 15.34 -30.09 -32.25
C LEU A 360 14.25 -31.00 -32.86
N LEU A 361 13.55 -30.53 -33.90
CA LEU A 361 12.60 -31.34 -34.66
C LEU A 361 13.30 -32.34 -35.58
N ARG A 362 14.44 -31.96 -36.18
CA ARG A 362 15.23 -32.82 -37.08
C ARG A 362 16.10 -33.84 -36.35
N SER A 363 16.64 -33.52 -35.18
CA SER A 363 17.53 -34.41 -34.41
C SER A 363 16.86 -34.93 -33.14
N GLU A 364 16.42 -36.18 -33.20
CA GLU A 364 15.87 -36.88 -32.03
C GLU A 364 16.93 -37.09 -30.94
N GLU A 365 18.17 -37.42 -31.31
CA GLU A 365 19.28 -37.61 -30.38
C GLU A 365 19.55 -36.35 -29.53
N GLU A 366 19.64 -35.19 -30.18
CA GLU A 366 19.89 -33.92 -29.47
C GLU A 366 18.71 -33.54 -28.56
N ARG A 367 17.49 -33.81 -29.02
CA ARG A 367 16.28 -33.59 -28.25
C ARG A 367 16.24 -34.49 -27.01
N GLU A 368 16.50 -35.79 -27.14
CA GLU A 368 16.53 -36.75 -26.02
C GLU A 368 17.64 -36.44 -25.01
N ARG A 369 18.82 -36.03 -25.51
CA ARG A 369 19.94 -35.61 -24.66
C ARG A 369 19.55 -34.41 -23.80
N MET A 370 18.94 -33.39 -24.40
CA MET A 370 18.46 -32.19 -23.69
C MET A 370 17.35 -32.54 -22.68
N GLN A 371 16.40 -33.38 -23.08
CA GLN A 371 15.28 -33.83 -22.24
C GLN A 371 15.76 -34.60 -21.00
N SER A 372 16.73 -35.50 -21.19
CA SER A 372 17.31 -36.27 -20.09
C SER A 372 18.04 -35.36 -19.10
N ALA A 373 18.87 -34.43 -19.60
CA ALA A 373 19.57 -33.47 -18.75
C ALA A 373 18.61 -32.54 -17.98
N ALA A 374 17.53 -32.09 -18.61
CA ALA A 374 16.46 -31.32 -17.97
C ALA A 374 15.77 -32.12 -16.86
N TYR A 375 15.40 -33.37 -17.16
CA TYR A 375 14.71 -34.26 -16.22
C TYR A 375 15.55 -34.58 -14.99
N GLU A 376 16.84 -34.86 -15.17
CA GLU A 376 17.78 -35.14 -14.07
C GLU A 376 17.82 -34.01 -13.04
N LEU A 377 17.91 -32.75 -13.49
CA LEU A 377 17.81 -31.60 -12.58
C LEU A 377 16.41 -31.51 -11.95
N GLY A 378 15.36 -31.68 -12.76
CA GLY A 378 13.97 -31.67 -12.32
C GLY A 378 13.70 -32.61 -11.14
N ARG A 379 14.36 -33.77 -11.07
CA ARG A 379 14.25 -34.71 -9.93
C ARG A 379 14.67 -34.10 -8.60
N SER A 380 15.63 -33.19 -8.60
CA SER A 380 16.07 -32.49 -7.38
C SER A 380 15.08 -31.42 -6.91
N MET A 381 14.18 -30.98 -7.79
CA MET A 381 13.25 -29.87 -7.57
C MET A 381 11.87 -30.32 -7.09
N ILE A 382 11.56 -31.63 -7.14
CA ILE A 382 10.23 -32.13 -6.83
C ILE A 382 9.78 -31.72 -5.42
N TRP A 383 8.48 -31.52 -5.24
CA TRP A 383 7.89 -31.07 -3.97
C TRP A 383 8.34 -31.87 -2.74
N PRO A 384 8.45 -33.23 -2.77
CA PRO A 384 9.00 -33.98 -1.65
C PRO A 384 10.43 -33.59 -1.25
N HIS A 385 11.29 -33.22 -2.19
CA HIS A 385 12.66 -32.75 -1.91
C HIS A 385 12.66 -31.30 -1.40
N ALA A 386 11.90 -30.42 -2.05
CA ALA A 386 11.75 -29.04 -1.60
C ALA A 386 11.22 -28.99 -0.15
N ALA A 387 10.21 -29.78 0.18
CA ALA A 387 9.63 -29.86 1.53
C ALA A 387 10.67 -30.25 2.59
N LEU A 388 11.57 -31.21 2.29
CA LEU A 388 12.65 -31.59 3.19
C LEU A 388 13.62 -30.42 3.43
N GLN A 389 14.02 -29.71 2.37
CA GLN A 389 14.94 -28.56 2.48
C GLN A 389 14.31 -27.38 3.25
N TYR A 390 13.02 -27.11 3.02
CA TYR A 390 12.27 -26.11 3.79
C TYR A 390 12.15 -26.50 5.26
N HIS A 391 11.81 -27.76 5.55
CA HIS A 391 11.69 -28.26 6.92
C HIS A 391 13.02 -28.19 7.68
N GLU A 392 14.14 -28.55 7.02
CA GLU A 392 15.49 -28.39 7.58
C GLU A 392 15.77 -26.92 7.90
N THR A 393 15.48 -26.01 6.95
CA THR A 393 15.71 -24.57 7.10
C THR A 393 14.90 -23.99 8.27
N LEU A 394 13.62 -24.34 8.38
CA LEU A 394 12.75 -23.94 9.49
C LEU A 394 13.28 -24.48 10.82
N THR A 395 13.70 -25.76 10.85
CA THR A 395 14.27 -26.38 12.05
C THR A 395 15.54 -25.67 12.51
N VAL A 396 16.43 -25.27 11.58
CA VAL A 396 17.62 -24.49 11.89
C VAL A 396 17.25 -23.10 12.43
N ALA A 397 16.30 -22.40 11.80
CA ALA A 397 15.83 -21.09 12.28
C ALA A 397 15.30 -21.16 13.72
N ARG A 398 14.48 -22.17 14.04
CA ARG A 398 14.00 -22.44 15.40
C ARG A 398 15.14 -22.56 16.41
N THR A 399 16.18 -23.33 16.08
CA THR A 399 17.30 -23.56 17.01
C THR A 399 18.11 -22.30 17.28
N LYS A 400 18.32 -21.44 16.27
CA LYS A 400 19.04 -20.16 16.42
C LYS A 400 18.28 -19.15 17.28
N GLU A 401 16.95 -19.08 17.17
CA GLU A 401 16.14 -18.15 17.96
C GLU A 401 16.03 -18.55 19.44
N ALA A 402 15.96 -19.86 19.75
CA ALA A 402 16.01 -20.33 21.14
C ALA A 402 17.28 -19.85 21.88
N GLU A 403 18.37 -19.60 21.15
CA GLU A 403 19.63 -19.06 21.68
C GLU A 403 19.60 -17.53 21.80
N ARG A 404 18.95 -16.81 20.87
CA ARG A 404 18.79 -15.34 20.87
C ARG A 404 17.74 -14.85 21.86
N ALA A 405 16.63 -15.56 22.05
CA ALA A 405 15.57 -15.22 23.00
C ALA A 405 16.08 -15.17 24.44
N ARG A 406 17.06 -16.01 24.80
CA ARG A 406 17.77 -15.96 26.09
C ARG A 406 18.53 -14.65 26.32
N ILE A 407 18.96 -13.99 25.25
CA ILE A 407 19.70 -12.72 25.28
C ILE A 407 18.73 -11.51 25.25
N ARG A 408 17.63 -11.56 24.48
CA ARG A 408 16.63 -10.48 24.38
C ARG A 408 15.83 -10.25 25.66
N ALA A 409 15.50 -11.31 26.40
CA ALA A 409 14.76 -11.22 27.67
C ALA A 409 15.46 -10.31 28.72
N HIS A 410 16.77 -10.11 28.59
CA HIS A 410 17.55 -9.19 29.44
C HIS A 410 17.37 -7.71 29.06
N ASN A 411 17.04 -7.39 27.80
CA ASN A 411 17.01 -6.02 27.26
C ASN A 411 15.61 -5.40 27.12
N GLU A 412 14.55 -6.21 26.93
CA GLU A 412 13.17 -5.73 26.67
C GLU A 412 12.53 -4.95 27.84
N LYS A 413 12.96 -5.18 29.09
CA LYS A 413 12.45 -4.44 30.26
C LYS A 413 12.72 -2.93 30.21
N ARG A 414 13.57 -2.45 29.30
CA ARG A 414 14.02 -1.05 29.23
C ARG A 414 13.32 -0.20 28.18
N GLN A 415 12.72 -0.79 27.13
CA GLN A 415 12.17 -0.03 25.98
C GLN A 415 10.65 0.14 25.96
N LEU A 416 9.88 -0.65 26.73
CA LEU A 416 8.41 -0.70 26.65
C LEU A 416 7.66 0.55 27.17
N ARG A 417 8.34 1.69 27.37
CA ARG A 417 7.79 2.87 28.05
C ARG A 417 7.37 4.05 27.15
N MET A 418 7.50 3.99 25.82
CA MET A 418 7.34 5.19 24.97
C MET A 418 6.72 5.00 23.57
N ARG A 419 5.57 4.31 23.41
CA ARG A 419 4.74 4.43 22.19
C ARG A 419 3.26 4.45 22.57
N LEU A 420 2.58 5.56 22.34
CA LEU A 420 1.11 5.60 22.30
C LEU A 420 0.65 4.92 21.01
N SER A 421 -0.20 3.90 21.10
CA SER A 421 -0.91 3.40 19.92
C SER A 421 -2.01 4.40 19.57
N LEU A 422 -1.93 5.04 18.41
CA LEU A 422 -3.04 5.86 17.92
C LEU A 422 -4.25 4.98 17.58
N PRO A 423 -5.48 5.47 17.82
CA PRO A 423 -6.68 4.82 17.31
C PRO A 423 -6.65 4.66 15.78
N GLU A 424 -7.32 3.64 15.25
CA GLU A 424 -7.49 3.49 13.80
C GLU A 424 -8.36 4.63 13.24
N VAL A 425 -8.03 5.12 12.04
CA VAL A 425 -8.90 6.04 11.30
C VAL A 425 -10.07 5.25 10.74
N GLN A 426 -11.24 5.40 11.35
CA GLN A 426 -12.49 4.83 10.84
C GLN A 426 -13.41 5.96 10.40
N LEU A 427 -13.98 5.81 9.20
CA LEU A 427 -14.73 6.87 8.51
C LEU A 427 -16.24 6.73 8.68
N ASN A 428 -16.71 5.82 9.53
CA ASN A 428 -18.12 5.43 9.60
C ASN A 428 -19.02 6.64 9.84
N ILE A 429 -18.70 7.48 10.83
CA ILE A 429 -19.50 8.67 11.14
C ILE A 429 -19.52 9.68 9.97
N LEU A 430 -18.40 9.82 9.25
CA LEU A 430 -18.31 10.68 8.06
C LEU A 430 -19.26 10.16 6.98
N LEU A 431 -19.28 8.84 6.76
CA LEU A 431 -20.15 8.19 5.78
C LEU A 431 -21.63 8.24 6.21
N GLU A 432 -21.94 8.03 7.49
CA GLU A 432 -23.31 8.05 8.03
C GLU A 432 -23.94 9.44 7.98
N MET A 433 -23.14 10.49 8.16
CA MET A 433 -23.59 11.89 8.07
C MET A 433 -23.65 12.41 6.63
N THR A 434 -23.19 11.63 5.64
CA THR A 434 -23.14 12.03 4.23
C THR A 434 -24.22 11.35 3.42
N ASP A 435 -24.97 12.12 2.64
CA ASP A 435 -25.95 11.60 1.68
C ASP A 435 -25.59 11.97 0.23
N ASP A 436 -26.58 11.99 -0.67
CA ASP A 436 -26.38 12.34 -2.08
C ASP A 436 -26.18 13.85 -2.31
N VAL A 437 -26.29 14.68 -1.28
CA VAL A 437 -26.12 16.13 -1.32
C VAL A 437 -24.78 16.54 -0.73
N GLY A 438 -24.47 16.10 0.49
CA GLY A 438 -23.29 16.54 1.25
C GLY A 438 -23.31 16.01 2.68
N ILE A 439 -22.44 16.54 3.53
CA ILE A 439 -22.44 16.20 4.97
C ILE A 439 -23.47 17.04 5.75
N MET A 440 -24.33 16.38 6.53
CA MET A 440 -25.35 17.03 7.36
C MET A 440 -24.71 17.71 8.58
N GLN A 441 -25.15 18.92 8.92
CA GLN A 441 -24.49 19.76 9.94
C GLN A 441 -24.53 19.18 11.36
N HIS A 442 -25.65 18.56 11.74
CA HIS A 442 -25.93 18.20 13.13
C HIS A 442 -26.55 16.81 13.25
N CYS A 443 -26.30 16.17 14.39
CA CYS A 443 -26.97 14.99 14.87
C CYS A 443 -27.68 15.28 16.21
N VAL A 444 -28.80 14.61 16.46
CA VAL A 444 -29.33 14.45 17.82
C VAL A 444 -28.72 13.15 18.36
N TYR A 445 -27.87 13.28 19.37
CA TYR A 445 -26.92 12.24 19.73
C TYR A 445 -26.05 11.85 18.52
N ALA A 446 -26.07 10.57 18.12
CA ALA A 446 -25.35 10.06 16.95
C ALA A 446 -26.17 10.05 15.64
N THR A 447 -27.46 10.41 15.69
CA THR A 447 -28.36 10.29 14.53
C THR A 447 -28.50 11.62 13.80
N PRO A 448 -28.26 11.70 12.47
CA PRO A 448 -28.38 12.93 11.70
C PRO A 448 -29.73 13.64 11.87
N ASP A 449 -29.70 14.93 12.19
CA ASP A 449 -30.87 15.76 12.45
C ASP A 449 -31.33 16.52 11.21
N ARG A 450 -32.28 15.92 10.49
CA ARG A 450 -32.84 16.44 9.23
C ARG A 450 -33.67 17.72 9.38
N ARG A 451 -33.85 18.25 10.59
CA ARG A 451 -34.40 19.60 10.79
C ARG A 451 -33.41 20.68 10.34
N HIS A 452 -32.13 20.32 10.33
CA HIS A 452 -31.05 21.12 9.76
C HIS A 452 -30.65 20.53 8.41
N GLY A 453 -29.88 21.27 7.62
CA GLY A 453 -29.36 20.80 6.34
C GLY A 453 -27.84 20.71 6.35
N TYR A 454 -27.22 21.40 5.40
CA TYR A 454 -25.80 21.28 5.05
C TYR A 454 -25.13 22.65 5.14
N SER A 455 -23.84 22.66 5.45
CA SER A 455 -23.02 23.87 5.38
C SER A 455 -21.87 23.66 4.41
N THR A 456 -21.49 24.72 3.69
CA THR A 456 -20.28 24.73 2.87
C THR A 456 -19.04 24.61 3.73
N ASP A 457 -19.05 25.17 4.94
CA ASP A 457 -17.98 25.03 5.91
C ASP A 457 -17.65 23.55 6.22
N ASP A 458 -18.67 22.75 6.52
CA ASP A 458 -18.50 21.33 6.87
C ASP A 458 -18.12 20.49 5.66
N ASN A 459 -18.71 20.76 4.49
CA ASN A 459 -18.34 20.08 3.25
C ASN A 459 -16.88 20.41 2.85
N ALA A 460 -16.43 21.65 3.04
CA ALA A 460 -15.04 22.03 2.79
C ALA A 460 -14.07 21.29 3.72
N ARG A 461 -14.37 21.21 5.03
CA ARG A 461 -13.55 20.42 5.96
C ARG A 461 -13.57 18.92 5.60
N ALA A 462 -14.71 18.38 5.19
CA ALA A 462 -14.86 16.99 4.79
C ALA A 462 -14.04 16.67 3.52
N VAL A 463 -13.90 17.60 2.57
CA VAL A 463 -12.97 17.47 1.43
C VAL A 463 -11.53 17.26 1.91
N ILE A 464 -11.06 18.05 2.90
CA ILE A 464 -9.70 17.92 3.45
C ILE A 464 -9.52 16.54 4.07
N VAL A 465 -10.45 16.11 4.94
CA VAL A 465 -10.40 14.80 5.60
C VAL A 465 -10.40 13.66 4.58
N ALA A 466 -11.29 13.69 3.58
CA ALA A 466 -11.37 12.66 2.55
C ALA A 466 -10.10 12.60 1.68
N ALA A 467 -9.58 13.75 1.25
CA ALA A 467 -8.33 13.82 0.49
C ALA A 467 -7.11 13.37 1.31
N MET A 468 -7.08 13.69 2.60
CA MET A 468 -6.01 13.29 3.51
C MET A 468 -6.05 11.78 3.81
N ALA A 469 -7.23 11.23 4.07
CA ALA A 469 -7.43 9.78 4.26
C ALA A 469 -7.04 8.99 2.99
N TRP A 470 -7.39 9.50 1.81
CA TRP A 470 -6.87 8.94 0.55
C TRP A 470 -5.34 9.01 0.48
N SER A 471 -4.76 10.19 0.71
CA SER A 471 -3.31 10.40 0.60
C SER A 471 -2.51 9.50 1.55
N LEU A 472 -3.03 9.20 2.75
CA LEU A 472 -2.35 8.38 3.75
C LEU A 472 -2.60 6.88 3.57
N PHE A 473 -3.83 6.48 3.22
CA PHE A 473 -4.23 5.07 3.30
C PHE A 473 -4.72 4.47 1.98
N GLN A 474 -4.88 5.29 0.93
CA GLN A 474 -5.52 4.89 -0.34
C GLN A 474 -6.88 4.22 -0.13
N ASP A 475 -7.65 4.71 0.85
CA ASP A 475 -8.95 4.15 1.20
C ASP A 475 -10.02 4.56 0.18
N GLU A 476 -10.39 3.65 -0.72
CA GLU A 476 -11.37 3.91 -1.79
C GLU A 476 -12.75 4.33 -1.27
N ARG A 477 -13.08 4.04 0.00
CA ARG A 477 -14.37 4.42 0.61
C ARG A 477 -14.58 5.94 0.66
N VAL A 478 -13.50 6.73 0.58
CA VAL A 478 -13.59 8.21 0.58
C VAL A 478 -13.91 8.78 -0.80
N LEU A 479 -13.76 8.02 -1.89
CA LEU A 479 -13.86 8.56 -3.25
C LEU A 479 -15.27 9.04 -3.57
N ALA A 480 -16.29 8.26 -3.22
CA ALA A 480 -17.68 8.64 -3.44
C ALA A 480 -18.11 9.85 -2.56
N PRO A 481 -17.88 9.86 -1.23
CA PRO A 481 -18.13 11.05 -0.40
C PRO A 481 -17.37 12.29 -0.87
N LEU A 482 -16.09 12.15 -1.24
CA LEU A 482 -15.32 13.27 -1.78
C LEU A 482 -15.95 13.86 -3.04
N GLN A 483 -16.44 13.00 -3.94
CA GLN A 483 -17.17 13.45 -5.13
C GLN A 483 -18.46 14.19 -4.74
N THR A 484 -19.20 13.72 -3.73
CA THR A 484 -20.38 14.40 -3.18
C THR A 484 -20.01 15.79 -2.65
N TYR A 485 -18.98 15.90 -1.81
CA TYR A 485 -18.58 17.19 -1.24
C TYR A 485 -18.14 18.18 -2.34
N LEU A 486 -17.43 17.70 -3.37
CA LEU A 486 -17.04 18.55 -4.50
C LEU A 486 -18.24 18.99 -5.35
N ALA A 487 -19.22 18.11 -5.53
CA ALA A 487 -20.48 18.48 -6.16
C ALA A 487 -21.23 19.55 -5.35
N PHE A 488 -21.24 19.43 -4.02
CA PHE A 488 -21.81 20.43 -3.13
C PHE A 488 -21.09 21.78 -3.25
N LEU A 489 -19.75 21.81 -3.16
CA LEU A 489 -18.96 23.04 -3.31
C LEU A 489 -19.17 23.70 -4.67
N ASN A 490 -19.27 22.91 -5.75
CA ASN A 490 -19.56 23.44 -7.07
C ASN A 490 -20.99 24.01 -7.16
N HIS A 491 -21.96 23.39 -6.48
CA HIS A 491 -23.35 23.87 -6.42
C HIS A 491 -23.53 25.10 -5.52
N ALA A 492 -22.69 25.27 -4.49
CA ALA A 492 -22.69 26.41 -3.58
C ALA A 492 -22.39 27.75 -4.25
N ARG A 493 -21.96 27.74 -5.51
CA ARG A 493 -21.56 28.91 -6.26
C ARG A 493 -22.71 29.48 -7.10
N PRO A 494 -23.21 30.70 -6.81
CA PRO A 494 -24.25 31.30 -7.63
C PRO A 494 -23.70 31.87 -8.95
N GLY A 495 -24.31 31.48 -10.07
CA GLY A 495 -24.29 32.24 -11.32
C GLY A 495 -22.92 32.57 -11.92
N GLY A 496 -21.89 31.75 -11.72
CA GLY A 496 -20.58 31.99 -12.32
C GLY A 496 -19.61 32.86 -11.48
N GLY A 497 -20.04 33.40 -10.34
CA GLY A 497 -19.19 34.18 -9.42
C GLY A 497 -18.18 33.33 -8.66
N GLY A 498 -17.27 33.98 -7.92
CA GLY A 498 -16.23 33.30 -7.14
C GLY A 498 -16.54 33.10 -5.65
N ARG A 499 -17.70 33.56 -5.18
CA ARG A 499 -18.16 33.38 -3.79
C ARG A 499 -19.04 32.14 -3.65
N PHE A 500 -19.02 31.53 -2.45
CA PHE A 500 -19.80 30.35 -2.10
C PHE A 500 -20.85 30.68 -1.06
N ARG A 501 -22.06 30.15 -1.26
CA ARG A 501 -23.13 30.19 -0.27
C ARG A 501 -22.84 29.24 0.87
N ASN A 502 -23.12 29.60 2.11
CA ASN A 502 -22.81 28.71 3.23
C ASN A 502 -23.95 27.73 3.56
N LEU A 503 -25.17 28.23 3.84
CA LEU A 503 -26.21 27.42 4.46
C LEU A 503 -27.26 26.92 3.45
N MET A 504 -27.46 25.60 3.43
CA MET A 504 -28.53 24.93 2.69
C MET A 504 -29.42 24.15 3.65
N SER A 505 -30.74 24.22 3.46
CA SER A 505 -31.71 23.42 4.22
C SER A 505 -31.78 21.97 3.74
N TYR A 506 -32.44 21.10 4.51
CA TYR A 506 -32.62 19.69 4.12
C TYR A 506 -33.47 19.52 2.84
N ASP A 507 -34.42 20.43 2.58
CA ASP A 507 -35.17 20.49 1.32
C ASP A 507 -34.37 21.11 0.15
N ARG A 508 -33.06 21.32 0.34
CA ARG A 508 -32.11 21.79 -0.67
C ARG A 508 -32.33 23.25 -1.11
N SER A 509 -32.89 24.06 -0.21
CA SER A 509 -33.07 25.50 -0.40
C SER A 509 -31.90 26.25 0.24
N TRP A 510 -31.26 27.16 -0.50
CA TRP A 510 -30.23 28.04 0.06
C TRP A 510 -30.87 29.02 1.06
N LEU A 511 -30.43 28.98 2.31
CA LEU A 511 -30.97 29.75 3.43
C LEU A 511 -30.25 31.08 3.67
N GLU A 512 -29.14 31.28 2.98
CA GLU A 512 -28.23 32.38 3.24
C GLU A 512 -28.84 33.74 2.85
N THR A 513 -28.79 34.68 3.80
CA THR A 513 -29.17 36.09 3.62
C THR A 513 -27.98 37.02 3.43
N ASP A 514 -26.78 36.62 3.93
CA ASP A 514 -25.52 37.39 3.91
C ASP A 514 -24.32 36.46 3.70
N TRP A 515 -23.21 36.98 3.18
CA TRP A 515 -22.00 36.19 2.88
C TRP A 515 -21.13 35.96 4.12
N SER A 516 -20.62 34.73 4.29
CA SER A 516 -19.61 34.38 5.29
C SER A 516 -18.20 34.42 4.71
N ASP A 517 -17.32 35.27 5.27
CA ASP A 517 -15.88 35.34 4.93
C ASP A 517 -15.16 34.03 5.30
N ASP A 518 -15.46 33.46 6.47
CA ASP A 518 -14.85 32.22 6.94
C ASP A 518 -15.14 31.05 5.98
N CYS A 519 -16.36 30.99 5.44
CA CYS A 519 -16.74 30.03 4.40
C CYS A 519 -15.87 30.16 3.15
N GLN A 520 -15.63 31.38 2.66
CA GLN A 520 -14.76 31.59 1.50
C GLN A 520 -13.33 31.10 1.78
N GLY A 521 -12.80 31.43 2.96
CA GLY A 521 -11.47 30.99 3.39
C GLY A 521 -11.34 29.47 3.50
N ARG A 522 -12.34 28.79 4.08
CA ARG A 522 -12.33 27.33 4.22
C ARG A 522 -12.44 26.61 2.89
N VAL A 523 -13.28 27.10 1.97
CA VAL A 523 -13.34 26.55 0.62
C VAL A 523 -11.98 26.70 -0.07
N GLN A 524 -11.33 27.86 0.06
CA GLN A 524 -9.99 28.03 -0.48
C GLN A 524 -8.99 27.03 0.11
N TRP A 525 -9.04 26.82 1.42
CA TRP A 525 -8.19 25.84 2.10
C TRP A 525 -8.43 24.43 1.55
N ALA A 526 -9.69 24.00 1.49
CA ALA A 526 -10.08 22.69 1.03
C ALA A 526 -9.65 22.42 -0.42
N LEU A 527 -9.87 23.39 -1.32
CA LEU A 527 -9.49 23.28 -2.71
C LEU A 527 -7.97 23.26 -2.89
N GLY A 528 -7.23 24.10 -2.17
CA GLY A 528 -5.76 24.09 -2.19
C GLY A 528 -5.18 22.74 -1.75
N TYR A 529 -5.73 22.18 -0.66
CA TYR A 529 -5.34 20.85 -0.18
C TYR A 529 -5.69 19.75 -1.19
N LEU A 530 -6.90 19.77 -1.75
CA LEU A 530 -7.32 18.82 -2.78
C LEU A 530 -6.39 18.85 -3.99
N ILE A 531 -6.01 20.03 -4.48
CA ILE A 531 -5.12 20.17 -5.64
C ILE A 531 -3.76 19.50 -5.40
N ALA A 532 -3.24 19.61 -4.18
CA ALA A 532 -1.99 18.96 -3.80
C ALA A 532 -2.13 17.43 -3.69
N HIS A 533 -3.31 16.92 -3.27
CA HIS A 533 -3.53 15.53 -2.86
C HIS A 533 -4.65 14.80 -3.62
N ALA A 534 -5.01 15.24 -4.81
CA ALA A 534 -6.19 14.74 -5.53
C ALA A 534 -6.09 13.23 -5.83
N PRO A 535 -7.13 12.42 -5.50
CA PRO A 535 -7.14 10.99 -5.82
C PRO A 535 -7.18 10.70 -7.31
N HIS A 536 -7.92 11.54 -8.04
CA HIS A 536 -8.11 11.41 -9.48
C HIS A 536 -7.89 12.74 -10.17
N LYS A 537 -7.40 12.66 -11.41
CA LYS A 537 -7.15 13.85 -12.25
C LYS A 537 -8.39 14.72 -12.42
N SER A 538 -9.58 14.13 -12.56
CA SER A 538 -10.85 14.86 -12.71
C SER A 538 -11.20 15.70 -11.48
N MET A 539 -11.05 15.14 -10.28
CA MET A 539 -11.28 15.86 -9.02
C MET A 539 -10.30 17.02 -8.86
N GLY A 540 -9.02 16.78 -9.19
CA GLY A 540 -7.99 17.84 -9.17
C GLY A 540 -8.29 18.97 -10.16
N LEU A 541 -8.79 18.67 -11.36
CA LEU A 541 -9.17 19.68 -12.35
C LEU A 541 -10.35 20.54 -11.89
N LEU A 542 -11.42 19.91 -11.37
CA LEU A 542 -12.53 20.67 -10.78
C LEU A 542 -12.05 21.54 -9.60
N GLY A 543 -11.17 20.99 -8.76
CA GLY A 543 -10.54 21.73 -7.67
C GLY A 543 -9.82 22.99 -8.16
N GLN A 544 -9.02 22.88 -9.22
CA GLN A 544 -8.31 24.01 -9.83
C GLN A 544 -9.25 25.07 -10.39
N ASP A 545 -10.32 24.67 -11.07
CA ASP A 545 -11.30 25.60 -11.63
C ASP A 545 -11.98 26.40 -10.54
N LEU A 546 -12.46 25.72 -9.48
CA LEU A 546 -13.08 26.37 -8.33
C LEU A 546 -12.08 27.28 -7.59
N PHE A 547 -10.84 26.82 -7.39
CA PHE A 547 -9.80 27.56 -6.68
C PHE A 547 -9.44 28.87 -7.39
N ARG A 548 -9.32 28.86 -8.72
CA ARG A 548 -8.99 30.07 -9.49
C ARG A 548 -10.12 31.09 -9.44
N LEU A 549 -11.37 30.63 -9.48
CA LEU A 549 -12.54 31.51 -9.41
C LEU A 549 -12.64 32.22 -8.05
N SER A 550 -12.25 31.56 -6.96
CA SER A 550 -12.33 32.13 -5.62
C SER A 550 -11.24 33.15 -5.29
N LEU A 551 -10.08 33.09 -5.96
CA LEU A 551 -8.96 34.02 -5.75
C LEU A 551 -9.35 35.51 -5.81
N ALA A 552 -10.30 35.86 -6.67
CA ALA A 552 -10.68 37.25 -6.92
C ALA A 552 -11.45 37.91 -5.76
N ASN A 553 -11.87 37.16 -4.73
CA ASN A 553 -12.78 37.66 -3.70
C ASN A 553 -12.08 38.13 -2.41
N PHE A 554 -10.78 37.86 -2.26
CA PHE A 554 -10.09 38.07 -1.00
C PHE A 554 -9.88 39.53 -0.62
N GLU A 555 -9.88 40.44 -1.60
CA GLU A 555 -9.77 41.88 -1.33
C GLU A 555 -10.88 42.37 -0.41
N SER A 556 -12.07 41.77 -0.52
CA SER A 556 -13.30 42.15 0.18
C SER A 556 -13.51 41.48 1.55
N MET A 557 -12.63 40.55 1.96
CA MET A 557 -12.73 39.88 3.26
C MET A 557 -12.08 40.73 4.36
N ALA A 558 -12.69 40.76 5.54
CA ALA A 558 -12.23 41.53 6.70
C ALA A 558 -11.83 40.66 7.90
N SER A 559 -12.16 39.37 7.90
CA SER A 559 -11.86 38.44 9.01
C SER A 559 -10.42 37.93 8.97
N PRO A 560 -9.61 38.09 10.06
CA PRO A 560 -8.30 37.46 10.16
C PRO A 560 -8.34 35.93 10.03
N ARG A 561 -9.40 35.29 10.52
CA ARG A 561 -9.58 33.83 10.40
C ARG A 561 -9.80 33.43 8.95
N ALA A 562 -10.62 34.18 8.20
CA ALA A 562 -10.82 33.96 6.78
C ALA A 562 -9.51 34.13 5.97
N TRP A 563 -8.71 35.16 6.28
CA TRP A 563 -7.37 35.32 5.68
C TRP A 563 -6.46 34.14 6.02
N ALA A 564 -6.45 33.68 7.27
CA ALA A 564 -5.67 32.53 7.69
C ALA A 564 -6.06 31.26 6.92
N PHE A 565 -7.35 30.92 6.81
CA PHE A 565 -7.79 29.77 6.02
C PHE A 565 -7.39 29.89 4.54
N ALA A 566 -7.55 31.06 3.93
CA ALA A 566 -7.13 31.30 2.55
C ALA A 566 -5.62 31.10 2.38
N VAL A 567 -4.80 31.62 3.30
CA VAL A 567 -3.33 31.38 3.32
C VAL A 567 -3.00 29.90 3.35
N LEU A 568 -3.69 29.08 4.16
CA LEU A 568 -3.48 27.63 4.18
C LEU A 568 -3.73 27.01 2.80
N GLY A 569 -4.81 27.40 2.12
CA GLY A 569 -5.13 26.92 0.76
C GLY A 569 -4.09 27.34 -0.28
N LEU A 570 -3.68 28.61 -0.27
CA LEU A 570 -2.65 29.15 -1.15
C LEU A 570 -1.32 28.45 -0.95
N TYR A 571 -0.95 28.16 0.31
CA TYR A 571 0.24 27.38 0.65
C TYR A 571 0.22 26.00 0.00
N TYR A 572 -0.85 25.21 0.17
CA TYR A 572 -0.93 23.87 -0.43
C TYR A 572 -0.95 23.93 -1.96
N TYR A 573 -1.58 24.93 -2.56
CA TYR A 573 -1.53 25.13 -4.01
C TYR A 573 -0.11 25.38 -4.52
N LEU A 574 0.62 26.31 -3.89
CA LEU A 574 1.99 26.66 -4.29
C LEU A 574 2.99 25.52 -4.08
N ARG A 575 2.70 24.56 -3.20
CA ARG A 575 3.49 23.31 -3.15
C ARG A 575 3.40 22.49 -4.43
N LYS A 576 2.27 22.55 -5.15
CA LYS A 576 2.08 21.87 -6.43
C LYS A 576 2.55 22.72 -7.60
N PHE A 577 2.37 24.04 -7.52
CA PHE A 577 2.66 25.01 -8.57
C PHE A 577 3.49 26.18 -8.00
N PRO A 578 4.79 25.97 -7.70
CA PRO A 578 5.63 26.97 -7.02
C PRO A 578 5.87 28.24 -7.83
N ASP A 579 5.76 28.15 -9.16
CA ASP A 579 6.04 29.25 -10.09
C ASP A 579 4.81 30.12 -10.41
N ASP A 580 3.64 29.86 -9.80
CA ASP A 580 2.45 30.69 -10.02
C ASP A 580 2.56 32.01 -9.23
N LEU A 581 3.16 33.01 -9.90
CA LEU A 581 3.35 34.34 -9.35
C LEU A 581 2.03 35.02 -8.94
N SER A 582 0.92 34.72 -9.62
CA SER A 582 -0.37 35.35 -9.30
C SER A 582 -0.88 34.91 -7.94
N VAL A 583 -0.74 33.62 -7.63
CA VAL A 583 -1.12 33.05 -6.33
C VAL A 583 -0.13 33.48 -5.25
N ARG A 584 1.16 33.58 -5.57
CA ARG A 584 2.20 34.06 -4.64
C ARG A 584 1.94 35.50 -4.18
N ILE A 585 1.53 36.40 -5.08
CA ILE A 585 1.17 37.79 -4.75
C ILE A 585 -0.02 37.82 -3.79
N VAL A 586 -1.04 36.98 -4.03
CA VAL A 586 -2.21 36.90 -3.14
C VAL A 586 -1.81 36.37 -1.75
N LEU A 587 -0.94 35.36 -1.68
CA LEU A 587 -0.39 34.86 -0.42
C LEU A 587 0.34 35.95 0.34
N GLU A 588 1.23 36.69 -0.32
CA GLU A 588 1.99 37.81 0.28
C GLU A 588 1.05 38.90 0.82
N ASN A 589 0.04 39.30 0.05
CA ASN A 589 -0.93 40.30 0.48
C ASN A 589 -1.74 39.86 1.71
N LEU A 590 -2.20 38.60 1.76
CA LEU A 590 -2.95 38.09 2.91
C LEU A 590 -2.07 37.88 4.13
N ALA A 591 -0.84 37.40 3.94
CA ALA A 591 0.15 37.28 5.02
C ALA A 591 0.47 38.66 5.62
N LYS A 592 0.63 39.68 4.78
CA LYS A 592 0.81 41.05 5.23
C LYS A 592 -0.38 41.59 6.02
N ARG A 593 -1.62 41.38 5.55
CA ARG A 593 -2.83 41.79 6.30
C ARG A 593 -2.90 41.13 7.68
N LEU A 594 -2.53 39.86 7.78
CA LEU A 594 -2.44 39.16 9.07
C LEU A 594 -1.37 39.79 9.97
N ASP A 595 -0.19 40.09 9.43
CA ASP A 595 0.91 40.70 10.19
C ASP A 595 0.56 42.11 10.67
N ASP A 596 -0.01 42.94 9.78
CA ASP A 596 -0.48 44.30 10.08
C ASP A 596 -1.54 44.28 11.21
N ALA A 597 -2.44 43.29 11.23
CA ALA A 597 -3.43 43.14 12.31
C ALA A 597 -2.78 42.92 13.69
N PHE A 598 -1.63 42.23 13.74
CA PHE A 598 -0.85 42.16 14.98
C PHE A 598 -0.18 43.50 15.30
N GLU A 599 0.38 44.21 14.33
CA GLU A 599 0.98 45.53 14.60
C GLU A 599 -0.02 46.54 15.21
N GLU A 600 -1.29 46.46 14.81
CA GLU A 600 -2.35 47.33 15.33
C GLU A 600 -2.81 46.97 16.76
N HIS A 601 -2.79 45.69 17.15
CA HIS A 601 -3.42 45.22 18.38
C HIS A 601 -2.45 44.64 19.43
N GLU A 602 -1.28 44.15 19.03
CA GLU A 602 -0.31 43.44 19.88
C GLU A 602 0.26 44.39 20.95
N SER A 603 0.40 43.89 22.17
CA SER A 603 1.13 44.57 23.25
C SER A 603 1.87 43.55 24.10
N ALA A 604 2.76 44.01 24.99
CA ALA A 604 3.55 43.12 25.85
C ALA A 604 2.69 42.12 26.66
N ASP A 605 1.49 42.55 27.06
CA ASP A 605 0.57 41.77 27.89
C ASP A 605 -0.50 41.03 27.05
N TRP A 606 -0.54 41.30 25.75
CA TRP A 606 -1.56 40.80 24.83
C TRP A 606 -0.96 40.55 23.43
N PRO A 607 -0.27 39.40 23.24
CA PRO A 607 0.38 39.07 21.99
C PRO A 607 -0.61 38.48 20.95
N TRP A 608 -1.71 39.19 20.65
CA TRP A 608 -2.81 38.75 19.78
C TRP A 608 -3.29 39.86 18.84
N CYS A 609 -3.79 39.48 17.66
CA CYS A 609 -4.19 40.39 16.56
C CYS A 609 -5.59 40.99 16.67
N GLU A 610 -6.32 40.71 17.74
CA GLU A 610 -7.68 41.20 18.01
C GLU A 610 -7.86 41.43 19.52
N ASP A 611 -8.90 42.14 19.95
CA ASP A 611 -9.22 42.31 21.38
C ASP A 611 -9.85 41.09 22.06
N VAL A 612 -10.12 40.05 21.28
CA VAL A 612 -10.72 38.81 21.73
C VAL A 612 -10.10 37.61 21.01
N VAL A 613 -9.85 36.55 21.76
CA VAL A 613 -9.47 35.24 21.24
C VAL A 613 -10.72 34.36 21.27
N THR A 614 -11.17 33.89 20.11
CA THR A 614 -12.46 33.21 19.93
C THR A 614 -12.28 31.74 19.57
N TYR A 615 -12.45 31.37 18.29
CA TYR A 615 -12.44 30.00 17.77
C TYR A 615 -11.36 29.82 16.69
N GLU A 616 -10.94 28.56 16.50
CA GLU A 616 -9.88 28.12 15.60
C GLU A 616 -8.66 29.05 15.59
N ASN A 617 -8.31 29.56 16.76
CA ASN A 617 -7.36 30.66 16.87
C ASN A 617 -5.99 30.23 16.36
N ALA A 618 -5.62 28.97 16.58
CA ALA A 618 -4.36 28.40 16.12
C ALA A 618 -4.18 28.40 14.58
N ARG A 619 -5.24 28.62 13.80
CA ARG A 619 -5.14 28.82 12.33
C ARG A 619 -4.37 30.09 11.97
N VAL A 620 -4.48 31.14 12.78
CA VAL A 620 -3.74 32.40 12.57
C VAL A 620 -2.22 32.20 12.66
N PRO A 621 -1.64 31.69 13.76
CA PRO A 621 -0.22 31.41 13.80
C PRO A 621 0.20 30.29 12.83
N GLN A 622 -0.65 29.30 12.56
CA GLN A 622 -0.38 28.30 11.52
C GLN A 622 -0.17 28.97 10.14
N ALA A 623 -1.06 29.89 9.77
CA ALA A 623 -0.97 30.63 8.52
C ALA A 623 0.30 31.49 8.45
N LEU A 624 0.65 32.21 9.51
CA LEU A 624 1.91 32.99 9.57
C LEU A 624 3.15 32.11 9.40
N ILE A 625 3.19 30.95 10.07
CA ILE A 625 4.30 30.00 9.96
C ILE A 625 4.44 29.50 8.52
N LEU A 626 3.34 29.03 7.92
CA LEU A 626 3.37 28.46 6.58
C LEU A 626 3.59 29.51 5.48
N ALA A 627 3.05 30.72 5.64
CA ALA A 627 3.34 31.85 4.75
C ALA A 627 4.81 32.24 4.82
N GLY A 628 5.39 32.35 6.02
CA GLY A 628 6.81 32.64 6.21
C GLY A 628 7.70 31.58 5.54
N LEU A 629 7.38 30.28 5.70
CA LEU A 629 8.09 29.21 5.00
C LEU A 629 7.99 29.29 3.48
N ALA A 630 6.81 29.60 2.93
CA ALA A 630 6.61 29.67 1.48
C ALA A 630 7.19 30.94 0.84
N LEU A 631 7.26 32.04 1.58
CA LEU A 631 7.79 33.33 1.10
C LEU A 631 9.29 33.50 1.42
N GLY A 632 9.84 32.68 2.31
CA GLY A 632 11.20 32.87 2.84
C GLY A 632 11.30 34.04 3.81
N ASP A 633 10.21 34.32 4.56
CA ASP A 633 10.10 35.43 5.49
C ASP A 633 10.21 34.93 6.95
N ASP A 634 11.41 35.05 7.50
CA ASP A 634 11.71 34.67 8.88
C ASP A 634 10.90 35.47 9.92
N HIS A 635 10.51 36.72 9.62
CA HIS A 635 9.72 37.54 10.54
C HIS A 635 8.35 36.90 10.80
N LEU A 636 7.65 36.54 9.73
CA LEU A 636 6.35 35.88 9.80
C LEU A 636 6.45 34.52 10.53
N THR A 637 7.46 33.71 10.21
CA THR A 637 7.66 32.43 10.88
C THR A 637 7.91 32.62 12.38
N GLN A 638 8.78 33.54 12.78
CA GLN A 638 9.05 33.78 14.21
C GLN A 638 7.84 34.38 14.95
N ARG A 639 7.06 35.26 14.30
CA ARG A 639 5.81 35.78 14.88
C ARG A 639 4.82 34.65 15.12
N GLY A 640 4.57 33.81 14.10
CA GLY A 640 3.66 32.67 14.23
C GLY A 640 4.09 31.69 15.32
N LEU A 641 5.38 31.36 15.44
CA LEU A 641 5.90 30.52 16.53
C LEU A 641 5.71 31.17 17.91
N ARG A 642 5.96 32.48 18.05
CA ARG A 642 5.78 33.22 19.30
C ARG A 642 4.31 33.20 19.74
N VAL A 643 3.41 33.54 18.82
CA VAL A 643 1.96 33.60 19.06
C VAL A 643 1.42 32.21 19.40
N LEU A 644 1.86 31.16 18.71
CA LEU A 644 1.43 29.78 19.03
C LEU A 644 1.88 29.34 20.43
N ARG A 645 3.10 29.69 20.86
CA ARG A 645 3.56 29.40 22.23
C ARG A 645 2.68 30.08 23.27
N TRP A 646 2.32 31.34 23.05
CA TRP A 646 1.41 32.06 23.94
C TRP A 646 0.03 31.42 23.94
N LEU A 647 -0.51 31.08 22.77
CA LEU A 647 -1.83 30.47 22.64
C LEU A 647 -1.90 29.11 23.36
N LEU A 648 -0.87 28.29 23.26
CA LEU A 648 -0.75 27.05 24.04
C LEU A 648 -0.67 27.31 25.54
N ALA A 649 0.08 28.34 25.97
CA ALA A 649 0.22 28.67 27.38
C ALA A 649 -1.12 29.11 28.00
N VAL A 650 -1.90 29.95 27.31
CA VAL A 650 -3.23 30.37 27.80
C VAL A 650 -4.30 29.28 27.68
N GLN A 651 -4.05 28.25 26.85
CA GLN A 651 -4.91 27.08 26.69
C GLN A 651 -4.37 25.82 27.39
N THR A 652 -3.44 25.96 28.34
CA THR A 652 -2.97 24.85 29.19
C THR A 652 -3.38 25.12 30.63
N SER A 653 -3.95 24.12 31.31
CA SER A 653 -4.32 24.21 32.73
C SER A 653 -3.10 24.21 33.64
N ASP A 654 -3.30 24.58 34.92
CA ASP A 654 -2.26 24.47 35.95
C ASP A 654 -1.80 23.00 36.14
N ASP A 655 -2.70 22.03 35.90
CA ASP A 655 -2.42 20.60 35.95
C ASP A 655 -1.72 20.07 34.67
N GLY A 656 -1.50 20.93 33.68
CA GLY A 656 -0.70 20.65 32.49
C GLY A 656 -1.44 19.99 31.31
N HIS A 657 -2.76 19.78 31.43
CA HIS A 657 -3.61 19.30 30.33
C HIS A 657 -4.11 20.44 29.44
N LEU A 658 -4.56 20.12 28.22
CA LEU A 658 -5.13 21.15 27.33
C LEU A 658 -6.50 21.57 27.86
N SER A 659 -6.76 22.86 27.87
CA SER A 659 -8.00 23.46 28.31
C SER A 659 -8.29 24.60 27.33
N VAL A 660 -9.15 24.35 26.33
CA VAL A 660 -9.33 25.32 25.24
C VAL A 660 -10.25 26.46 25.65
N ILE A 661 -10.22 27.56 24.90
CA ILE A 661 -11.06 28.73 25.18
C ILE A 661 -12.51 28.37 24.88
N GLY A 662 -13.37 28.56 25.88
CA GLY A 662 -14.80 28.35 25.78
C GLY A 662 -15.53 29.38 24.93
N SER A 663 -16.52 28.93 24.16
CA SER A 663 -17.36 29.79 23.31
C SER A 663 -18.39 30.62 24.10
N ASP A 664 -18.75 30.21 25.32
CA ASP A 664 -19.55 31.00 26.25
C ASP A 664 -18.69 32.05 26.97
N GLY A 665 -18.35 33.11 26.24
CA GLY A 665 -17.71 34.32 26.78
C GLY A 665 -16.33 34.65 26.19
N TRP A 666 -15.68 33.68 25.53
CA TRP A 666 -14.36 33.83 24.90
C TRP A 666 -13.26 34.32 25.87
N LEU A 667 -12.06 34.62 25.34
CA LEU A 667 -11.00 35.30 26.10
C LEU A 667 -10.86 36.73 25.59
N ARG A 668 -11.30 37.71 26.38
CA ARG A 668 -11.16 39.15 26.07
C ARG A 668 -9.90 39.74 26.69
N ARG A 669 -9.34 40.77 26.06
CA ARG A 669 -8.18 41.53 26.58
C ARG A 669 -8.41 41.97 28.03
N GLY A 670 -7.48 41.62 28.92
CA GLY A 670 -7.57 41.90 30.36
C GLY A 670 -8.62 41.08 31.13
N GLY A 671 -9.35 40.19 30.46
CA GLY A 671 -10.35 39.30 31.04
C GLY A 671 -9.79 37.94 31.41
N ARG A 672 -10.69 37.07 31.91
CA ARG A 672 -10.39 35.65 32.13
C ARG A 672 -10.93 34.84 30.96
N ARG A 673 -10.24 33.75 30.64
CA ARG A 673 -10.69 32.78 29.65
C ARG A 673 -11.99 32.11 30.10
N ALA A 674 -12.97 32.05 29.21
CA ALA A 674 -14.17 31.24 29.41
C ALA A 674 -13.83 29.74 29.56
N PRO A 675 -14.30 29.07 30.63
CA PRO A 675 -13.94 27.67 30.89
C PRO A 675 -14.86 26.63 30.24
N TYR A 676 -16.02 27.02 29.69
CA TYR A 676 -17.04 26.10 29.18
C TYR A 676 -17.44 26.38 27.73
N ASP A 677 -18.10 25.40 27.12
CA ASP A 677 -18.41 25.36 25.69
C ASP A 677 -17.13 25.33 24.84
N GLN A 678 -16.21 24.48 25.28
CA GLN A 678 -14.95 24.16 24.61
C GLN A 678 -15.21 23.27 23.40
N GLN A 679 -14.71 23.66 22.22
CA GLN A 679 -15.06 23.00 20.96
C GLN A 679 -13.91 22.15 20.39
N PRO A 680 -14.20 20.97 19.82
CA PRO A 680 -13.24 20.12 19.12
C PRO A 680 -12.39 20.81 18.07
N VAL A 681 -12.94 21.80 17.37
CA VAL A 681 -12.28 22.47 16.26
C VAL A 681 -11.02 23.24 16.69
N GLU A 682 -10.97 23.75 17.93
CA GLU A 682 -9.81 24.43 18.49
C GLU A 682 -8.65 23.45 18.74
N ALA A 683 -8.95 22.25 19.25
CA ALA A 683 -7.95 21.20 19.46
C ALA A 683 -7.34 20.75 18.12
N ALA A 684 -8.16 20.58 17.08
CA ALA A 684 -7.69 20.26 15.73
C ALA A 684 -6.77 21.36 15.17
N ALA A 685 -7.16 22.63 15.32
CA ALA A 685 -6.35 23.76 14.88
C ALA A 685 -4.98 23.81 15.60
N LEU A 686 -4.94 23.53 16.90
CA LEU A 686 -3.69 23.49 17.66
C LEU A 686 -2.76 22.35 17.22
N ILE A 687 -3.30 21.17 16.91
CA ILE A 687 -2.52 20.03 16.41
C ILE A 687 -1.86 20.39 15.08
N ASP A 688 -2.64 20.94 14.14
CA ASP A 688 -2.13 21.37 12.83
C ASP A 688 -1.10 22.50 12.93
N ALA A 689 -1.33 23.47 13.80
CA ALA A 689 -0.39 24.56 14.05
C ALA A 689 0.92 24.05 14.66
N CYS A 690 0.85 23.10 15.61
CA CYS A 690 2.04 22.47 16.18
C CYS A 690 2.80 21.66 15.14
N LYS A 691 2.12 20.97 14.22
CA LYS A 691 2.77 20.30 13.07
C LYS A 691 3.51 21.30 12.19
N ALA A 692 2.88 22.43 11.85
CA ALA A 692 3.54 23.49 11.08
C ALA A 692 4.75 24.07 11.82
N ALA A 693 4.64 24.28 13.13
CA ALA A 693 5.72 24.77 13.98
C ALA A 693 6.89 23.78 14.10
N HIS A 694 6.60 22.48 14.22
CA HIS A 694 7.60 21.42 14.17
C HIS A 694 8.35 21.45 12.83
N ARG A 695 7.63 21.53 11.72
CA ARG A 695 8.23 21.63 10.38
C ARG A 695 9.14 22.85 10.24
N ALA A 696 8.73 23.99 10.77
CA ALA A 696 9.48 25.24 10.66
C ALA A 696 10.74 25.30 11.55
N SER A 697 10.74 24.59 12.69
CA SER A 697 11.78 24.75 13.73
C SER A 697 12.59 23.51 14.05
N GLY A 698 12.10 22.31 13.71
CA GLY A 698 12.68 21.03 14.12
C GLY A 698 12.61 20.72 15.62
N ASP A 699 11.90 21.53 16.42
CA ASP A 699 11.82 21.35 17.88
C ASP A 699 10.77 20.28 18.24
N GLU A 700 11.24 19.12 18.70
CA GLU A 700 10.44 17.97 19.18
C GLU A 700 9.40 18.32 20.27
N LYS A 701 9.57 19.46 20.96
CA LYS A 701 8.54 19.95 21.89
C LYS A 701 7.20 20.17 21.20
N TRP A 702 7.18 20.53 19.92
CA TRP A 702 5.94 20.69 19.17
C TRP A 702 5.20 19.37 18.98
N LEU A 703 5.90 18.25 18.74
CA LEU A 703 5.27 16.92 18.71
C LEU A 703 4.71 16.51 20.08
N THR A 704 5.38 16.94 21.17
CA THR A 704 4.85 16.77 22.53
C THR A 704 3.57 17.57 22.74
N GLN A 705 3.48 18.80 22.22
CA GLN A 705 2.26 19.60 22.27
C GLN A 705 1.14 19.01 21.40
N MET A 706 1.44 18.49 20.20
CA MET A 706 0.47 17.76 19.39
C MET A 706 -0.17 16.61 20.17
N ARG A 707 0.63 15.80 20.88
CA ARG A 707 0.14 14.71 21.73
C ARG A 707 -0.73 15.21 22.88
N ARG A 708 -0.38 16.33 23.51
CA ARG A 708 -1.20 16.97 24.56
C ARG A 708 -2.54 17.41 24.00
N CYS A 709 -2.55 18.09 22.85
CA CYS A 709 -3.77 18.53 22.21
C CYS A 709 -4.65 17.35 21.77
N PHE A 710 -4.04 16.30 21.22
CA PHE A 710 -4.75 15.07 20.89
C PHE A 710 -5.32 14.37 22.13
N GLY A 711 -4.61 14.41 23.26
CA GLY A 711 -5.08 13.90 24.54
C GLY A 711 -6.38 14.53 25.04
N TRP A 712 -6.70 15.77 24.64
CA TRP A 712 -7.94 16.45 24.98
C TRP A 712 -9.19 15.68 24.53
N TYR A 713 -9.16 15.12 23.31
CA TYR A 713 -10.23 14.25 22.79
C TYR A 713 -10.41 12.98 23.62
N LEU A 714 -9.32 12.48 24.21
CA LEU A 714 -9.26 11.22 24.95
C LEU A 714 -9.54 11.37 26.46
N GLY A 715 -9.93 12.57 26.90
CA GLY A 715 -10.26 12.84 28.31
C GLY A 715 -9.13 13.49 29.11
N GLN A 716 -7.99 13.84 28.52
CA GLN A 716 -7.00 14.73 29.16
C GLN A 716 -7.44 16.20 29.00
N ASN A 717 -8.59 16.51 29.59
CA ASN A 717 -9.28 17.80 29.49
C ASN A 717 -9.90 18.18 30.84
N ASP A 718 -10.54 19.36 30.91
CA ASP A 718 -11.09 19.91 32.16
C ASP A 718 -12.13 19.04 32.86
N ALA A 719 -12.82 18.16 32.12
CA ALA A 719 -13.82 17.27 32.68
C ALA A 719 -13.27 15.87 33.02
N GLY A 720 -12.09 15.50 32.51
CA GLY A 720 -11.59 14.12 32.60
C GLY A 720 -12.39 13.12 31.76
N ILE A 721 -13.18 13.59 30.79
CA ILE A 721 -14.14 12.77 30.02
C ILE A 721 -13.76 12.78 28.54
N PRO A 722 -13.64 11.62 27.86
CA PRO A 722 -13.42 11.56 26.42
C PRO A 722 -14.55 12.24 25.64
N LEU A 723 -14.19 13.02 24.61
CA LEU A 723 -15.17 13.56 23.65
C LEU A 723 -15.45 12.59 22.50
N VAL A 724 -14.60 11.60 22.30
CA VAL A 724 -14.77 10.62 21.22
C VAL A 724 -15.45 9.37 21.77
N GLU A 725 -16.53 8.97 21.12
CA GLU A 725 -17.18 7.69 21.40
C GLU A 725 -16.69 6.65 20.39
N PHE A 726 -15.82 5.72 20.79
CA PHE A 726 -15.23 4.75 19.85
C PHE A 726 -16.22 3.76 19.22
N LYS A 727 -17.42 3.59 19.79
CA LYS A 727 -18.46 2.69 19.25
C LYS A 727 -19.20 3.31 18.06
N SER A 728 -19.68 4.55 18.21
CA SER A 728 -20.34 5.32 17.14
C SER A 728 -19.34 6.09 16.28
N GLN A 729 -18.11 6.24 16.78
CA GLN A 729 -16.97 6.92 16.16
C GLN A 729 -17.17 8.41 15.92
N GLY A 730 -18.21 8.98 16.52
CA GLY A 730 -18.45 10.41 16.54
C GLY A 730 -17.64 11.13 17.63
N CYS A 731 -17.56 12.44 17.45
CA CYS A 731 -17.03 13.36 18.45
C CYS A 731 -18.18 14.22 18.98
N HIS A 732 -18.30 14.25 20.30
CA HIS A 732 -19.17 15.16 21.03
C HIS A 732 -18.85 16.63 20.70
N ASP A 733 -19.89 17.47 20.65
CA ASP A 733 -19.78 18.87 20.20
C ASP A 733 -18.95 19.78 21.10
N GLY A 734 -18.68 19.36 22.33
CA GLY A 734 -17.82 20.11 23.22
C GLY A 734 -18.00 19.77 24.69
N LEU A 735 -17.23 20.45 25.52
CA LEU A 735 -17.34 20.37 26.98
C LEU A 735 -18.17 21.54 27.50
N VAL A 736 -19.34 21.23 28.04
CA VAL A 736 -20.27 22.18 28.68
C VAL A 736 -20.19 22.06 30.20
N ARG A 737 -20.85 22.95 30.95
CA ARG A 737 -20.82 22.96 32.43
C ARG A 737 -21.15 21.61 33.09
N GLY A 738 -21.98 20.79 32.45
CA GLY A 738 -22.44 19.49 32.96
C GLY A 738 -21.66 18.27 32.43
N GLY A 739 -20.57 18.45 31.68
CA GLY A 739 -19.83 17.37 31.03
C GLY A 739 -19.81 17.52 29.52
N VAL A 740 -19.79 16.41 28.78
CA VAL A 740 -19.81 16.45 27.30
C VAL A 740 -21.21 16.75 26.77
N ASN A 741 -21.29 17.59 25.73
CA ASN A 741 -22.50 17.70 24.92
C ASN A 741 -22.74 16.38 24.19
N GLN A 742 -23.88 15.74 24.45
CA GLN A 742 -24.16 14.40 23.95
C GLN A 742 -24.42 14.34 22.44
N ASN A 743 -24.63 15.49 21.77
CA ASN A 743 -24.80 15.56 20.32
C ASN A 743 -23.47 15.49 19.57
N PHE A 744 -23.55 15.03 18.33
CA PHE A 744 -22.46 15.11 17.35
C PHE A 744 -22.79 16.15 16.28
N GLY A 745 -21.79 16.92 15.88
CA GLY A 745 -21.85 17.86 14.76
C GLY A 745 -20.82 17.47 13.70
N ALA A 746 -21.08 17.87 12.45
CA ALA A 746 -20.15 17.64 11.36
C ALA A 746 -18.80 18.28 11.67
N GLU A 747 -18.80 19.54 12.14
CA GLU A 747 -17.58 20.23 12.58
C GLU A 747 -16.77 19.39 13.58
N SER A 748 -17.43 18.84 14.59
CA SER A 748 -16.82 18.07 15.68
C SER A 748 -16.23 16.76 15.19
N CYS A 749 -17.02 15.98 14.44
CA CYS A 749 -16.60 14.69 13.88
C CYS A 749 -15.47 14.86 12.87
N VAL A 750 -15.57 15.85 11.97
CA VAL A 750 -14.54 16.12 10.96
C VAL A 750 -13.27 16.66 11.63
N SER A 751 -13.37 17.48 12.68
CA SER A 751 -12.21 17.96 13.45
C SER A 751 -11.47 16.82 14.16
N TRP A 752 -12.21 15.86 14.72
CA TRP A 752 -11.62 14.63 15.28
C TRP A 752 -10.88 13.83 14.21
N LEU A 753 -11.51 13.58 13.06
CA LEU A 753 -10.89 12.82 11.97
C LEU A 753 -9.65 13.53 11.43
N LEU A 754 -9.71 14.85 11.24
CA LEU A 754 -8.57 15.67 10.82
C LEU A 754 -7.40 15.58 11.81
N SER A 755 -7.71 15.67 13.11
CA SER A 755 -6.72 15.52 14.18
C SER A 755 -6.07 14.14 14.17
N LEU A 756 -6.87 13.08 14.06
CA LEU A 756 -6.38 11.71 14.04
C LEU A 756 -5.51 11.43 12.80
N LEU A 757 -5.95 11.87 11.62
CA LEU A 757 -5.19 11.77 10.38
C LEU A 757 -3.84 12.50 10.48
N THR A 758 -3.82 13.70 11.06
CA THR A 758 -2.61 14.50 11.27
C THR A 758 -1.64 13.82 12.25
N MET A 759 -2.16 13.14 13.26
CA MET A 759 -1.33 12.36 14.19
C MET A 759 -0.71 11.12 13.51
N HIS A 760 -1.42 10.45 12.60
CA HIS A 760 -0.87 9.34 11.81
C HIS A 760 0.20 9.81 10.83
N GLU A 761 -0.04 10.92 10.11
CA GLU A 761 0.96 11.50 9.19
C GLU A 761 2.29 11.87 9.87
N THR A 762 2.27 12.15 11.17
CA THR A 762 3.45 12.55 11.95
C THR A 762 4.12 11.41 12.74
N GLN A 763 3.67 10.16 12.58
CA GLN A 763 4.39 9.01 13.15
C GLN A 763 5.71 8.73 12.38
N PRO A 764 6.83 8.50 13.07
CA PRO A 764 8.08 8.12 12.41
C PRO A 764 7.91 6.77 11.71
N GLY A 765 7.98 6.80 10.37
CA GLY A 765 7.87 5.62 9.49
C GLY A 765 6.63 5.57 8.57
N GLU A 766 5.75 6.58 8.56
CA GLU A 766 4.47 6.54 7.82
C GLU A 766 4.26 7.62 6.72
N ALA A 767 5.18 8.56 6.49
CA ALA A 767 4.98 9.60 5.48
C ALA A 767 5.29 9.09 4.05
N PRO A 768 4.34 9.14 3.08
CA PRO A 768 4.67 8.98 1.67
C PRO A 768 5.58 10.13 1.18
N GLU A 769 6.58 9.78 0.36
CA GLU A 769 7.62 10.70 -0.18
C GLU A 769 7.08 11.95 -0.90
N SER A 770 5.80 11.98 -1.28
CA SER A 770 5.16 13.18 -1.85
C SER A 770 5.14 14.38 -0.90
N SER A 771 5.47 14.18 0.38
CA SER A 771 5.60 15.24 1.38
C SER A 771 7.00 15.86 1.49
N GLN A 772 8.04 15.26 0.89
CA GLN A 772 9.46 15.67 1.00
C GLN A 772 10.03 16.42 -0.22
N HIS A 773 9.21 17.13 -1.01
CA HIS A 773 9.75 18.29 -1.74
C HIS A 773 9.85 19.47 -0.78
N ASP A 774 10.91 19.45 0.01
CA ASP A 774 11.34 20.58 0.82
C ASP A 774 11.94 21.67 -0.07
N TRP A 775 11.64 22.91 0.28
CA TRP A 775 12.30 24.10 -0.24
C TRP A 775 13.80 24.00 0.11
N GLN A 776 14.59 23.39 -0.77
CA GLN A 776 16.02 23.66 -0.78
C GLN A 776 16.19 25.09 -1.28
N SER A 777 16.66 25.93 -0.37
CA SER A 777 17.22 27.24 -0.67
C SER A 777 18.20 27.11 -1.84
N SER A 778 17.82 27.62 -3.01
CA SER A 778 18.77 27.98 -4.06
C SER A 778 19.65 29.10 -3.51
N SER A 779 20.69 28.72 -2.77
CA SER A 779 21.80 29.61 -2.50
C SER A 779 22.51 29.87 -3.82
N MET A 780 22.51 31.13 -4.23
CA MET A 780 23.37 31.64 -5.30
C MET A 780 24.82 31.24 -5.03
N THR A 781 25.46 30.52 -5.95
CA THR A 781 26.89 30.76 -6.24
C THR A 781 27.31 30.17 -7.59
N GLN A 782 27.91 31.06 -8.41
CA GLN A 782 28.87 30.83 -9.50
C GLN A 782 28.38 30.67 -10.96
N LEU A 783 28.57 31.80 -11.67
CA LEU A 783 28.86 32.05 -13.09
C LEU A 783 27.79 31.79 -14.14
#